data_AF-A0A8H5B3I6-F1
#
_entry.id   AF-A0A8H5B3I6-F1
#
_cell.length_a   1.000
_cell.length_b   1.000
_cell.length_c   1.000
_cell.angle_alpha   90.00
_cell.angle_beta   90.00
_cell.angle_gamma   90.00
#
_symmetry.space_group_name_H-M   'P 1'
#
loop_
_entity.id
_entity.type
_entity.pdbx_description
1 polymer ?
#
loop_
_entity_poly.entity_id
_entity_poly.type
_entity_poly.pdbx_seq_one_letter_code
_entity_poly.pdbx_strand_id
1 'polypeptide(L)'
;MEPIMPAPRTGDPEAQTPTAATPANRRSSIPSFMFMMFMFYMFNSHGGDEFIARHQYQDALQSLVEQHSNFTAWMNNTESNFTLPPEDKAFLPLVVVFQPPAPNIDHLTESFYQNITGYVNGDARFNNVSAQSVASNETVQWKEQAADFMLGVNATTMIEKIGTWNYDASTKVSFSLVEKLRPESKVSPDSDAFLIRGKIELTEEIESDNLRLDFEGIHFVSQGTIYGFAEPNSQQIDIRLLPSLVPEDQRNVTAKLVAPELQARIDKLRDIIDAGLIDAKSNSNEEPPATTCPFVFHAQLEKTSLPRSVMAELESEVKNPTGIRTPPIPKLSLNGVLVSKECGVLFEVVNTEGLRTPLFFRKVTTYAGLAGLCYLLIMVLHSRQMEISRAASNISRASRWTFFSQATMDSVSFAGHLTFAILAEGRASLSLMVPAFLVCVLFVHEAQFAVLVQNIQGPEDYTPPPPPSPRLPQSPVTSTPTPAPGSPAEDADESREPLLASYPPTPNPAPPPPPPQPTVIQAANNNQPMSFGAFLIQHIRTDPQARLLVIMVIFFTLIVRVILSPLLTIIFIAITYSFIWLPQIVRSVRRGRSSGLTTEYVMGSTLCRLYLILYFFACPKNVLEVGSRRKAFCSLYYIKELTDIFKAWIWPLSLFILLQAFVVLLQDTLGPTFFMPQTYSAPKTYDYHPPMALPDTESPEKSLGDCAICMDAILIEPPSSYGRSKSFDGRDNWGEKGGSSSSSTMMKRPTRLSSMLNAFHLGSRATEARQIYSLAPCSHLFHTECLEKWLAIKNICPQCRRPLPPL
;
A
#
# COMPACT_ATOMS: atom_id res chain seq x y z
N MET A 1 -19.66 8.70 -57.87
CA MET A 1 -18.96 9.75 -58.61
C MET A 1 -18.07 10.47 -57.61
N GLU A 2 -16.78 10.18 -57.69
CA GLU A 2 -15.69 10.90 -57.03
C GLU A 2 -15.43 12.25 -57.78
N PRO A 3 -14.49 13.13 -57.37
CA PRO A 3 -14.74 14.39 -56.68
C PRO A 3 -14.27 15.64 -57.47
N ILE A 4 -14.57 16.85 -57.00
CA ILE A 4 -13.77 18.06 -57.31
C ILE A 4 -13.67 18.97 -56.08
N MET A 5 -12.46 19.12 -55.54
CA MET A 5 -12.05 20.21 -54.64
C MET A 5 -11.48 21.39 -55.46
N PRO A 6 -11.59 22.64 -54.99
CA PRO A 6 -10.66 23.70 -55.35
C PRO A 6 -9.78 24.17 -54.17
N ALA A 7 -8.58 24.60 -54.53
CA ALA A 7 -7.42 24.94 -53.69
C ALA A 7 -7.57 26.18 -52.78
N PRO A 8 -6.74 26.32 -51.72
CA PRO A 8 -6.73 27.51 -50.87
C PRO A 8 -5.75 28.59 -51.34
N ARG A 9 -6.13 29.84 -51.07
CA ARG A 9 -5.42 31.09 -51.37
C ARG A 9 -4.19 31.30 -50.48
N THR A 10 -3.19 31.91 -51.10
CA THR A 10 -1.95 32.47 -50.54
C THR A 10 -2.23 33.62 -49.56
N GLY A 11 -1.55 33.62 -48.41
CA GLY A 11 -1.52 34.72 -47.45
C GLY A 11 -0.21 35.51 -47.53
N ASP A 12 -0.31 36.80 -47.25
CA ASP A 12 0.81 37.73 -47.02
C ASP A 12 1.05 37.93 -45.49
N PRO A 13 2.23 38.45 -45.10
CA PRO A 13 2.87 38.13 -43.82
C PRO A 13 2.88 39.29 -42.80
N GLU A 14 2.89 39.00 -41.50
CA GLU A 14 3.45 39.93 -40.51
C GLU A 14 3.94 39.24 -39.21
N ALA A 15 5.24 39.46 -38.95
CA ALA A 15 5.97 39.53 -37.68
C ALA A 15 5.86 38.39 -36.63
N GLN A 16 6.85 37.49 -36.63
CA GLN A 16 7.28 36.73 -35.44
C GLN A 16 8.77 36.96 -35.13
N THR A 17 9.03 37.43 -33.91
CA THR A 17 10.35 37.46 -33.24
C THR A 17 10.82 36.04 -32.85
N PRO A 18 12.14 35.75 -32.88
CA PRO A 18 12.65 34.38 -32.79
C PRO A 18 12.80 33.92 -31.34
N THR A 19 12.12 32.84 -30.96
CA THR A 19 12.52 31.99 -29.83
C THR A 19 13.07 30.69 -30.39
N ALA A 20 14.37 30.47 -30.17
CA ALA A 20 15.08 29.27 -30.58
C ALA A 20 14.55 28.04 -29.83
N ALA A 21 13.75 27.22 -30.52
CA ALA A 21 13.42 25.87 -30.09
C ALA A 21 14.37 24.88 -30.76
N THR A 22 15.18 24.20 -29.95
CA THR A 22 16.01 23.05 -30.34
C THR A 22 15.12 21.91 -30.84
N PRO A 23 15.44 21.20 -31.93
CA PRO A 23 14.63 20.09 -32.40
C PRO A 23 14.84 18.87 -31.49
N ALA A 24 13.83 18.52 -30.71
CA ALA A 24 13.78 17.24 -30.02
C ALA A 24 13.54 16.13 -31.05
N ASN A 25 14.57 15.34 -31.32
CA ASN A 25 14.48 14.13 -32.13
C ASN A 25 13.49 13.15 -31.48
N ARG A 26 12.23 13.11 -31.97
CA ARG A 26 11.28 12.05 -31.64
C ARG A 26 11.77 10.75 -32.28
N ARG A 27 12.49 9.91 -31.54
CA ARG A 27 12.66 8.51 -31.93
C ARG A 27 11.29 7.81 -31.79
N SER A 28 10.88 7.08 -32.83
CA SER A 28 9.61 6.35 -32.85
C SER A 28 9.61 5.23 -31.82
N SER A 29 8.49 5.06 -31.11
CA SER A 29 8.24 4.04 -30.07
C SER A 29 7.97 2.63 -30.62
N ILE A 30 7.96 2.48 -31.95
CA ILE A 30 7.61 1.26 -32.67
C ILE A 30 8.61 0.11 -32.42
N PRO A 31 9.95 0.32 -32.36
CA PRO A 31 10.90 -0.77 -32.16
C PRO A 31 10.80 -1.39 -30.76
N SER A 32 10.56 -0.58 -29.73
CA SER A 32 10.42 -1.04 -28.34
C SER A 32 9.11 -1.82 -28.12
N PHE A 33 8.02 -1.41 -28.78
CA PHE A 33 6.76 -2.14 -28.74
C PHE A 33 6.86 -3.48 -29.46
N MET A 34 7.50 -3.54 -30.63
CA MET A 34 7.73 -4.79 -31.36
C MET A 34 8.66 -5.74 -30.61
N PHE A 35 9.68 -5.22 -29.94
CA PHE A 35 10.55 -6.03 -29.08
C PHE A 35 9.80 -6.59 -27.86
N MET A 36 8.95 -5.77 -27.21
CA MET A 36 8.10 -6.26 -26.12
C MET A 36 7.09 -7.31 -26.61
N MET A 37 6.43 -7.09 -27.76
CA MET A 37 5.52 -8.07 -28.36
C MET A 37 6.22 -9.38 -28.72
N PHE A 38 7.43 -9.31 -29.27
CA PHE A 38 8.24 -10.48 -29.57
C PHE A 38 8.68 -11.22 -28.31
N MET A 39 9.07 -10.49 -27.25
CA MET A 39 9.38 -11.08 -25.94
C MET A 39 8.14 -11.71 -25.30
N PHE A 40 6.99 -11.04 -25.31
CA PHE A 40 5.74 -11.62 -24.82
C PHE A 40 5.30 -12.84 -25.64
N TYR A 41 5.51 -12.83 -26.95
CA TYR A 41 5.24 -13.99 -27.80
C TYR A 41 6.18 -15.15 -27.47
N MET A 42 7.49 -14.90 -27.35
CA MET A 42 8.48 -15.91 -26.94
C MET A 42 8.23 -16.47 -25.53
N PHE A 43 7.80 -15.62 -24.58
CA PHE A 43 7.44 -16.06 -23.22
C PHE A 43 6.10 -16.81 -23.17
N ASN A 44 5.22 -16.66 -24.17
CA ASN A 44 3.93 -17.35 -24.22
C ASN A 44 3.90 -18.53 -25.20
N SER A 45 4.84 -18.64 -26.14
CA SER A 45 4.86 -19.73 -27.14
C SER A 45 5.37 -21.04 -26.54
N HIS A 46 4.47 -21.79 -25.89
CA HIS A 46 4.73 -23.12 -25.31
C HIS A 46 4.31 -24.27 -26.26
N GLY A 47 4.46 -24.08 -27.58
CA GLY A 47 3.87 -24.99 -28.58
C GLY A 47 4.39 -26.44 -28.60
N GLY A 48 5.45 -26.75 -27.85
CA GLY A 48 5.97 -28.13 -27.70
C GLY A 48 5.38 -28.89 -26.51
N ASP A 49 5.23 -28.22 -25.37
CA ASP A 49 4.75 -28.82 -24.12
C ASP A 49 3.25 -29.12 -24.15
N GLU A 50 2.50 -28.38 -24.96
CA GLU A 50 1.05 -28.57 -25.15
C GLU A 50 0.73 -29.96 -25.70
N PHE A 51 1.54 -30.49 -26.63
CA PHE A 51 1.32 -31.84 -27.20
C PHE A 51 1.57 -32.94 -26.17
N ILE A 52 2.61 -32.80 -25.35
CA ILE A 52 2.96 -33.76 -24.29
C ILE A 52 1.87 -33.74 -23.22
N ALA A 53 1.48 -32.54 -22.78
CA ALA A 53 0.40 -32.37 -21.81
C ALA A 53 -0.91 -32.95 -22.37
N ARG A 54 -1.28 -32.67 -23.63
CA ARG A 54 -2.46 -33.25 -24.27
C ARG A 54 -2.47 -34.78 -24.22
N HIS A 55 -1.34 -35.40 -24.51
CA HIS A 55 -1.22 -36.85 -24.46
C HIS A 55 -1.41 -37.38 -23.04
N GLN A 56 -0.80 -36.75 -22.04
CA GLN A 56 -1.01 -37.09 -20.62
C GLN A 56 -2.48 -36.96 -20.20
N TYR A 57 -3.17 -35.91 -20.62
CA TYR A 57 -4.61 -35.73 -20.38
C TYR A 57 -5.44 -36.84 -21.05
N GLN A 58 -5.09 -37.25 -22.27
CA GLN A 58 -5.74 -38.35 -22.98
C GLN A 58 -5.52 -39.70 -22.28
N ASP A 59 -4.31 -39.98 -21.82
CA ASP A 59 -3.99 -41.20 -21.08
C ASP A 59 -4.72 -41.25 -19.73
N ALA A 60 -4.75 -40.13 -19.01
CA ALA A 60 -5.52 -40.00 -17.77
C ALA A 60 -7.02 -40.20 -18.01
N LEU A 61 -7.55 -39.68 -19.12
CA LEU A 61 -8.94 -39.89 -19.52
C LEU A 61 -9.23 -41.35 -19.81
N GLN A 62 -8.37 -42.03 -20.57
CA GLN A 62 -8.53 -43.45 -20.85
C GLN A 62 -8.51 -44.27 -19.55
N SER A 63 -7.55 -44.01 -18.67
CA SER A 63 -7.45 -44.65 -17.36
C SER A 63 -8.73 -44.45 -16.54
N LEU A 64 -9.27 -43.23 -16.43
CA LEU A 64 -10.52 -42.97 -15.71
C LEU A 64 -11.73 -43.69 -16.31
N VAL A 65 -11.83 -43.75 -17.65
CA VAL A 65 -12.90 -44.48 -18.34
C VAL A 65 -12.83 -45.98 -18.04
N GLU A 66 -11.64 -46.56 -18.06
CA GLU A 66 -11.40 -47.96 -17.68
C GLU A 66 -11.69 -48.22 -16.20
N GLN A 67 -11.31 -47.30 -15.32
CA GLN A 67 -11.61 -47.40 -13.89
C GLN A 67 -13.13 -47.36 -13.63
N HIS A 68 -13.86 -46.46 -14.31
CA HIS A 68 -15.31 -46.35 -14.20
C HIS A 68 -16.04 -47.58 -14.76
N SER A 69 -15.62 -48.10 -15.93
CA SER A 69 -16.24 -49.30 -16.52
C SER A 69 -16.03 -50.53 -15.63
N ASN A 70 -14.82 -50.74 -15.11
CA ASN A 70 -14.52 -51.83 -14.19
C ASN A 70 -15.31 -51.71 -12.88
N PHE A 71 -15.40 -50.51 -12.31
CA PHE A 71 -16.12 -50.28 -11.05
C PHE A 71 -17.63 -50.46 -11.20
N THR A 72 -18.22 -49.97 -12.30
CA THR A 72 -19.65 -50.17 -12.60
C THR A 72 -19.97 -51.63 -12.92
N ALA A 73 -19.07 -52.33 -13.59
CA ALA A 73 -19.19 -53.77 -13.81
C ALA A 73 -19.15 -54.56 -12.49
N TRP A 74 -18.23 -54.21 -11.58
CA TRP A 74 -18.15 -54.78 -10.23
C TRP A 74 -19.44 -54.55 -9.42
N MET A 75 -19.97 -53.32 -9.40
CA MET A 75 -21.22 -53.00 -8.70
C MET A 75 -22.43 -53.78 -9.23
N ASN A 76 -22.46 -54.08 -10.53
CA ASN A 76 -23.53 -54.85 -11.15
C ASN A 76 -23.31 -56.37 -11.07
N ASN A 77 -22.28 -56.83 -10.35
CA ASN A 77 -21.86 -58.24 -10.25
C ASN A 77 -21.55 -58.88 -11.62
N THR A 78 -21.04 -58.10 -12.57
CA THR A 78 -20.52 -58.59 -13.86
C THR A 78 -19.00 -58.77 -13.78
N GLU A 79 -18.43 -59.59 -14.68
CA GLU A 79 -16.99 -59.81 -14.72
C GLU A 79 -16.22 -58.49 -14.87
N SER A 80 -15.30 -58.23 -13.96
CA SER A 80 -14.47 -57.03 -13.95
C SER A 80 -13.11 -57.33 -13.33
N ASN A 81 -12.08 -56.57 -13.71
CA ASN A 81 -10.73 -56.71 -13.16
C ASN A 81 -10.56 -55.99 -11.81
N PHE A 82 -11.65 -55.51 -11.20
CA PHE A 82 -11.61 -54.75 -9.94
C PHE A 82 -12.12 -55.60 -8.78
N THR A 83 -11.35 -55.62 -7.70
CA THR A 83 -11.73 -56.27 -6.44
C THR A 83 -11.59 -55.28 -5.29
N LEU A 84 -12.65 -55.12 -4.50
CA LEU A 84 -12.61 -54.27 -3.31
C LEU A 84 -11.75 -54.95 -2.22
N PRO A 85 -10.73 -54.28 -1.66
CA PRO A 85 -9.98 -54.81 -0.54
C PRO A 85 -10.89 -55.08 0.67
N PRO A 86 -10.59 -56.11 1.48
CA PRO A 86 -11.33 -56.35 2.71
C PRO A 86 -11.09 -55.21 3.70
N GLU A 87 -12.11 -54.90 4.50
CA GLU A 87 -12.00 -53.92 5.59
C GLU A 87 -10.98 -54.40 6.64
N ASP A 88 -10.13 -53.48 7.09
CA ASP A 88 -9.19 -53.75 8.17
C ASP A 88 -9.91 -53.72 9.53
N LYS A 89 -10.20 -54.91 10.06
CA LYS A 89 -10.91 -55.07 11.34
C LYS A 89 -10.15 -54.47 12.53
N ALA A 90 -8.85 -54.22 12.42
CA ALA A 90 -8.06 -53.61 13.49
C ALA A 90 -8.12 -52.07 13.49
N PHE A 91 -8.63 -51.45 12.41
CA PHE A 91 -8.69 -50.00 12.28
C PHE A 91 -9.68 -49.36 13.28
N LEU A 92 -10.96 -49.76 13.25
CA LEU A 92 -12.00 -49.18 14.10
C LEU A 92 -11.70 -49.30 15.60
N PRO A 93 -11.24 -50.45 16.15
CA PRO A 93 -10.88 -50.57 17.56
C PRO A 93 -9.80 -49.57 18.00
N LEU A 94 -8.81 -49.28 17.15
CA LEU A 94 -7.77 -48.30 17.45
C LEU A 94 -8.35 -46.88 17.47
N VAL A 95 -9.17 -46.53 16.47
CA VAL A 95 -9.81 -45.20 16.36
C VAL A 95 -10.68 -44.90 17.57
N VAL A 96 -11.46 -45.88 18.05
CA VAL A 96 -12.37 -45.72 19.21
C VAL A 96 -11.65 -45.29 20.49
N VAL A 97 -10.36 -45.63 20.65
CA VAL A 97 -9.58 -45.23 21.82
C VAL A 97 -9.32 -43.72 21.84
N PHE A 98 -9.02 -43.14 20.68
CA PHE A 98 -8.75 -41.70 20.53
C PHE A 98 -10.03 -40.89 20.34
N GLN A 99 -11.05 -41.51 19.75
CA GLN A 99 -12.29 -40.87 19.38
C GLN A 99 -13.46 -41.78 19.73
N PRO A 100 -14.14 -41.55 20.88
CA PRO A 100 -15.28 -42.37 21.25
C PRO A 100 -16.39 -42.26 20.19
N PRO A 101 -17.14 -43.35 19.94
CA PRO A 101 -18.23 -43.34 18.98
C PRO A 101 -19.27 -42.31 19.41
N ALA A 102 -19.92 -41.66 18.43
CA ALA A 102 -20.99 -40.73 18.72
C ALA A 102 -22.12 -41.42 19.50
N PRO A 103 -22.68 -40.75 20.53
CA PRO A 103 -23.87 -41.25 21.20
C PRO A 103 -25.04 -41.28 20.21
N ASN A 104 -25.96 -42.23 20.38
CA ASN A 104 -27.21 -42.27 19.62
C ASN A 104 -27.95 -40.94 19.81
N ILE A 105 -28.27 -40.27 18.71
CA ILE A 105 -28.91 -38.96 18.70
C ILE A 105 -30.38 -39.08 18.33
N ASP A 106 -31.22 -38.35 19.06
CA ASP A 106 -32.59 -38.09 18.64
C ASP A 106 -32.63 -36.89 17.67
N HIS A 107 -32.86 -37.17 16.39
CA HIS A 107 -32.90 -36.18 15.31
C HIS A 107 -33.97 -35.08 15.50
N LEU A 108 -34.92 -35.27 16.42
CA LEU A 108 -35.94 -34.28 16.79
C LEU A 108 -35.42 -33.19 17.73
N THR A 109 -34.32 -33.43 18.44
CA THR A 109 -33.76 -32.49 19.43
C THR A 109 -32.36 -32.03 19.08
N GLU A 110 -31.55 -32.91 18.52
CA GLU A 110 -30.15 -32.66 18.17
C GLU A 110 -29.88 -33.05 16.71
N SER A 111 -28.93 -32.38 16.07
CA SER A 111 -28.55 -32.69 14.69
C SER A 111 -27.11 -32.27 14.38
N PHE A 112 -26.60 -32.76 13.27
CA PHE A 112 -25.30 -32.38 12.71
C PHE A 112 -25.46 -31.49 11.50
N TYR A 113 -24.44 -30.65 11.26
CA TYR A 113 -24.34 -29.87 10.04
C TYR A 113 -24.52 -30.75 8.80
N GLN A 114 -25.44 -30.35 7.93
CA GLN A 114 -25.72 -31.09 6.70
C GLN A 114 -24.65 -30.80 5.65
N ASN A 115 -24.23 -29.53 5.53
CA ASN A 115 -23.20 -29.13 4.59
C ASN A 115 -21.98 -28.52 5.33
N ILE A 116 -20.87 -29.25 5.28
CA ILE A 116 -19.61 -28.89 5.95
C ILE A 116 -18.61 -28.11 5.09
N THR A 117 -19.04 -27.63 3.92
CA THR A 117 -18.18 -26.89 2.99
C THR A 117 -17.59 -25.63 3.65
N GLY A 118 -16.27 -25.58 3.76
CA GLY A 118 -15.56 -24.51 4.45
C GLY A 118 -14.16 -24.90 4.90
N TYR A 119 -13.63 -24.08 5.80
CA TYR A 119 -12.32 -24.26 6.40
C TYR A 119 -12.48 -24.70 7.85
N VAL A 120 -11.69 -25.66 8.31
CA VAL A 120 -11.67 -26.10 9.71
C VAL A 120 -10.24 -26.09 10.20
N ASN A 121 -9.96 -25.39 11.29
CA ASN A 121 -8.62 -25.32 11.86
C ASN A 121 -8.63 -25.91 13.27
N GLY A 122 -7.60 -26.67 13.63
CA GLY A 122 -7.47 -27.24 14.97
C GLY A 122 -6.04 -27.61 15.33
N ASP A 123 -5.91 -28.28 16.48
CA ASP A 123 -4.65 -28.79 16.98
C ASP A 123 -4.47 -30.24 16.54
N ALA A 124 -3.25 -30.61 16.18
CA ALA A 124 -2.84 -31.97 15.85
C ALA A 124 -1.90 -32.50 16.94
N ARG A 125 -2.16 -33.71 17.45
CA ARG A 125 -1.28 -34.38 18.39
C ARG A 125 -0.73 -35.64 17.76
N PHE A 126 0.58 -35.68 17.60
CA PHE A 126 1.29 -36.83 17.06
C PHE A 126 1.37 -37.97 18.08
N ASN A 127 1.06 -39.17 17.63
CA ASN A 127 1.24 -40.43 18.36
C ASN A 127 1.93 -41.42 17.44
N ASN A 128 3.07 -41.94 17.88
CA ASN A 128 3.82 -42.95 17.14
C ASN A 128 3.27 -44.34 17.43
N VAL A 129 2.55 -44.93 16.46
CA VAL A 129 1.91 -46.25 16.57
C VAL A 129 2.78 -47.38 15.97
N SER A 130 4.00 -47.09 15.54
CA SER A 130 4.92 -48.11 15.02
C SER A 130 5.22 -49.20 16.06
N ALA A 131 5.38 -50.43 15.60
CA ALA A 131 5.64 -51.58 16.47
C ALA A 131 6.89 -51.40 17.37
N GLN A 132 7.91 -50.67 16.89
CA GLN A 132 9.13 -50.38 17.65
C GLN A 132 8.88 -49.40 18.81
N SER A 133 8.09 -48.35 18.57
CA SER A 133 7.71 -47.36 19.58
C SER A 133 6.75 -47.95 20.63
N VAL A 134 5.82 -48.78 20.19
CA VAL A 134 4.84 -49.46 21.06
C VAL A 134 5.52 -50.50 21.97
N ALA A 135 6.63 -51.10 21.52
CA ALA A 135 7.42 -52.02 22.33
C ALA A 135 8.23 -51.32 23.44
N SER A 136 8.66 -50.08 23.24
CA SER A 136 9.48 -49.33 24.21
C SER A 136 8.66 -48.62 25.29
N ASN A 137 7.41 -48.24 25.01
CA ASN A 137 6.53 -47.54 25.95
C ASN A 137 5.44 -48.44 26.54
N GLU A 138 5.71 -49.05 27.70
CA GLU A 138 4.77 -50.00 28.35
C GLU A 138 3.51 -49.36 28.98
N THR A 139 3.44 -48.03 29.10
CA THR A 139 2.38 -47.32 29.84
C THR A 139 1.20 -46.84 28.99
N VAL A 140 1.17 -47.17 27.70
CA VAL A 140 0.23 -46.60 26.73
C VAL A 140 -1.05 -47.44 26.61
N GLN A 141 -2.22 -46.82 26.80
CA GLN A 141 -3.52 -47.53 26.86
C GLN A 141 -3.96 -48.20 25.53
N TRP A 142 -3.47 -47.73 24.39
CA TRP A 142 -3.82 -48.24 23.05
C TRP A 142 -2.80 -49.25 22.48
N LYS A 143 -1.92 -49.79 23.33
CA LYS A 143 -0.81 -50.67 22.93
C LYS A 143 -1.27 -51.91 22.17
N GLU A 144 -2.27 -52.62 22.69
CA GLU A 144 -2.76 -53.86 22.08
C GLU A 144 -3.40 -53.59 20.71
N GLN A 145 -4.25 -52.56 20.62
CA GLN A 145 -4.93 -52.16 19.40
C GLN A 145 -3.94 -51.69 18.33
N ALA A 146 -2.90 -50.94 18.72
CA ALA A 146 -1.85 -50.52 17.80
C ALA A 146 -0.99 -51.70 17.32
N ALA A 147 -0.68 -52.66 18.19
CA ALA A 147 0.06 -53.87 17.80
C ALA A 147 -0.72 -54.69 16.77
N ASP A 148 -2.02 -54.88 17.00
CA ASP A 148 -2.90 -55.60 16.06
C ASP A 148 -3.04 -54.88 14.73
N PHE A 149 -3.17 -53.54 14.75
CA PHE A 149 -3.26 -52.73 13.54
C PHE A 149 -1.99 -52.80 12.69
N MET A 150 -0.81 -52.85 13.33
CA MET A 150 0.48 -52.90 12.65
C MET A 150 0.92 -54.32 12.24
N LEU A 151 0.11 -55.36 12.49
CA LEU A 151 0.41 -56.72 12.07
C LEU A 151 0.58 -56.81 10.54
N GLY A 152 1.69 -57.42 10.11
CA GLY A 152 1.99 -57.66 8.70
C GLY A 152 2.62 -56.48 7.95
N VAL A 153 2.88 -55.35 8.62
CA VAL A 153 3.55 -54.20 8.00
C VAL A 153 5.07 -54.45 7.90
N ASN A 154 5.64 -54.24 6.72
CA ASN A 154 7.08 -54.40 6.50
C ASN A 154 7.85 -53.17 6.97
N ALA A 155 8.80 -53.36 7.89
CA ALA A 155 9.55 -52.27 8.53
C ALA A 155 10.49 -51.52 7.57
N THR A 156 11.03 -52.18 6.54
CA THR A 156 11.92 -51.51 5.57
C THR A 156 11.17 -50.54 4.67
N THR A 157 10.00 -50.94 4.16
CA THR A 157 9.16 -50.07 3.31
C THR A 157 8.56 -48.92 4.11
N MET A 158 8.34 -49.12 5.42
CA MET A 158 7.88 -48.07 6.33
C MET A 158 8.89 -46.92 6.44
N ILE A 159 10.18 -47.24 6.64
CA ILE A 159 11.25 -46.23 6.76
C ILE A 159 11.41 -45.44 5.46
N GLU A 160 11.23 -46.09 4.31
CA GLU A 160 11.29 -45.43 3.00
C GLU A 160 10.12 -44.44 2.79
N LYS A 161 8.90 -44.80 3.21
CA LYS A 161 7.70 -43.97 3.02
C LYS A 161 7.57 -42.79 3.99
N ILE A 162 8.08 -42.93 5.22
CA ILE A 162 8.07 -41.87 6.26
C ILE A 162 8.67 -40.57 5.72
N GLY A 163 9.72 -40.66 4.90
CA GLY A 163 10.36 -39.52 4.26
C GLY A 163 11.14 -38.63 5.23
N THR A 164 11.33 -37.37 4.85
CA THR A 164 12.10 -36.37 5.61
C THR A 164 11.24 -35.48 6.51
N TRP A 165 9.91 -35.65 6.47
CA TRP A 165 8.98 -34.81 7.22
C TRP A 165 9.07 -35.04 8.74
N ASN A 166 9.04 -33.94 9.52
CA ASN A 166 9.06 -33.99 10.98
C ASN A 166 7.64 -34.10 11.56
N TYR A 167 7.19 -35.33 11.80
CA TYR A 167 5.83 -35.58 12.30
C TYR A 167 5.60 -35.09 13.74
N ASP A 168 6.60 -35.14 14.61
CA ASP A 168 6.46 -34.78 16.03
C ASP A 168 6.27 -33.27 16.23
N ALA A 169 6.89 -32.46 15.37
CA ALA A 169 6.77 -31.00 15.41
C ALA A 169 5.50 -30.46 14.73
N SER A 170 4.69 -31.33 14.11
CA SER A 170 3.44 -30.97 13.45
C SER A 170 2.29 -30.82 14.47
N THR A 171 2.10 -29.59 14.99
CA THR A 171 1.13 -29.32 16.09
C THR A 171 -0.21 -28.75 15.63
N LYS A 172 -0.33 -28.32 14.38
CA LYS A 172 -1.56 -27.72 13.84
C LYS A 172 -2.04 -28.43 12.59
N VAL A 173 -3.35 -28.47 12.42
CA VAL A 173 -4.00 -29.00 11.24
C VAL A 173 -5.04 -28.03 10.70
N SER A 174 -5.06 -27.87 9.38
CA SER A 174 -6.06 -27.08 8.67
C SER A 174 -6.72 -27.94 7.60
N PHE A 175 -8.04 -27.94 7.55
CA PHE A 175 -8.85 -28.65 6.57
C PHE A 175 -9.53 -27.64 5.67
N SER A 176 -9.51 -27.88 4.36
CA SER A 176 -10.33 -27.20 3.37
C SER A 176 -11.27 -28.22 2.77
N LEU A 177 -12.52 -28.26 3.22
CA LEU A 177 -13.51 -29.27 2.84
C LEU A 177 -14.54 -28.70 1.87
N VAL A 178 -14.87 -29.46 0.84
CA VAL A 178 -15.90 -29.14 -0.14
C VAL A 178 -16.81 -30.34 -0.29
N GLU A 179 -18.07 -30.17 0.08
CA GLU A 179 -19.09 -31.19 -0.08
C GLU A 179 -19.72 -31.07 -1.47
N LYS A 180 -19.72 -32.16 -2.24
CA LYS A 180 -20.25 -32.15 -3.60
C LYS A 180 -21.76 -32.34 -3.58
N LEU A 181 -22.46 -31.45 -4.29
CA LEU A 181 -23.91 -31.57 -4.53
C LEU A 181 -24.20 -32.78 -5.42
N ARG A 182 -25.24 -33.54 -5.06
CA ARG A 182 -25.70 -34.68 -5.85
C ARG A 182 -26.17 -34.22 -7.23
N PRO A 183 -25.77 -34.89 -8.33
CA PRO A 183 -26.46 -34.71 -9.60
C PRO A 183 -27.91 -35.22 -9.42
N GLU A 184 -28.89 -34.34 -9.63
CA GLU A 184 -30.32 -34.56 -9.33
C GLU A 184 -30.96 -35.78 -10.02
N SER A 185 -30.27 -36.50 -10.92
CA SER A 185 -30.93 -37.39 -11.88
C SER A 185 -30.91 -38.90 -11.60
N LYS A 186 -30.11 -39.46 -10.65
CA LYS A 186 -29.96 -40.94 -10.58
C LYS A 186 -29.77 -41.61 -9.21
N VAL A 187 -29.77 -40.88 -8.10
CA VAL A 187 -29.60 -41.48 -6.75
C VAL A 187 -30.89 -41.32 -5.96
N SER A 188 -31.31 -42.39 -5.27
CA SER A 188 -32.48 -42.40 -4.40
C SER A 188 -32.46 -41.19 -3.45
N PRO A 189 -33.57 -40.44 -3.30
CA PRO A 189 -33.62 -39.22 -2.50
C PRO A 189 -33.30 -39.41 -1.00
N ASP A 190 -33.26 -40.66 -0.53
CA ASP A 190 -33.20 -41.05 0.89
C ASP A 190 -31.82 -41.43 1.44
N SER A 191 -30.74 -41.39 0.66
CA SER A 191 -29.40 -41.71 1.20
C SER A 191 -28.85 -40.52 1.99
N ASP A 192 -28.49 -40.67 3.26
CA ASP A 192 -27.93 -39.61 4.12
C ASP A 192 -26.40 -39.38 3.94
N ALA A 193 -25.84 -39.82 2.82
CA ALA A 193 -24.40 -39.78 2.54
C ALA A 193 -24.03 -38.78 1.42
N PHE A 194 -22.89 -38.11 1.57
CA PHE A 194 -22.34 -37.15 0.59
C PHE A 194 -20.85 -37.35 0.39
N LEU A 195 -20.36 -37.17 -0.84
CA LEU A 195 -18.93 -37.19 -1.12
C LEU A 195 -18.31 -35.83 -0.76
N ILE A 196 -17.20 -35.87 -0.01
CA ILE A 196 -16.39 -34.72 0.34
C ILE A 196 -15.06 -34.82 -0.41
N ARG A 197 -14.60 -33.68 -0.93
CA ARG A 197 -13.23 -33.50 -1.39
C ARG A 197 -12.60 -32.35 -0.62
N GLY A 198 -11.32 -32.43 -0.35
CA GLY A 198 -10.64 -31.37 0.36
C GLY A 198 -9.13 -31.46 0.33
N LYS A 199 -8.52 -30.63 1.17
CA LYS A 199 -7.09 -30.65 1.46
C LYS A 199 -6.88 -30.60 2.97
N ILE A 200 -5.90 -31.34 3.46
CA ILE A 200 -5.45 -31.34 4.84
C ILE A 200 -4.03 -30.79 4.83
N GLU A 201 -3.79 -29.74 5.60
CA GLU A 201 -2.47 -29.14 5.78
C GLU A 201 -2.03 -29.35 7.22
N LEU A 202 -0.91 -30.05 7.42
CA LEU A 202 -0.22 -30.18 8.71
C LEU A 202 0.90 -29.14 8.75
N THR A 203 0.92 -28.32 9.79
CA THR A 203 1.89 -27.22 9.92
C THR A 203 2.84 -27.48 11.08
N GLU A 204 4.14 -27.35 10.81
CA GLU A 204 5.18 -27.38 11.83
C GLU A 204 5.26 -26.04 12.60
N GLU A 205 5.44 -26.10 13.92
CA GLU A 205 5.45 -24.90 14.74
C GLU A 205 6.72 -24.03 14.58
N ILE A 206 7.87 -24.65 14.30
CA ILE A 206 9.19 -24.01 14.32
C ILE A 206 9.56 -23.44 12.94
N GLU A 207 9.48 -24.24 11.89
CA GLU A 207 9.93 -23.87 10.54
C GLU A 207 8.79 -23.29 9.67
N SER A 208 7.53 -23.46 10.10
CA SER A 208 6.31 -23.05 9.37
C SER A 208 6.12 -23.71 8.01
N ASP A 209 6.84 -24.79 7.75
CA ASP A 209 6.61 -25.67 6.62
C ASP A 209 5.26 -26.38 6.76
N ASN A 210 4.66 -26.70 5.62
CA ASN A 210 3.32 -27.28 5.56
C ASN A 210 3.33 -28.56 4.71
N LEU A 211 2.98 -29.68 5.34
CA LEU A 211 2.70 -30.91 4.63
C LEU A 211 1.26 -30.86 4.11
N ARG A 212 1.11 -30.89 2.79
CA ARG A 212 -0.19 -30.87 2.11
C ARG A 212 -0.59 -32.27 1.69
N LEU A 213 -1.79 -32.68 2.10
CA LEU A 213 -2.43 -33.92 1.73
C LEU A 213 -3.73 -33.59 0.99
N ASP A 214 -3.93 -34.17 -0.19
CA ASP A 214 -5.24 -34.18 -0.84
C ASP A 214 -6.14 -35.16 -0.09
N PHE A 215 -7.42 -34.81 0.10
CA PHE A 215 -8.37 -35.59 0.88
C PHE A 215 -9.63 -35.89 0.08
N GLU A 216 -10.06 -37.15 0.07
CA GLU A 216 -11.32 -37.57 -0.52
C GLU A 216 -12.03 -38.55 0.40
N GLY A 217 -13.31 -38.31 0.67
CA GLY A 217 -14.04 -39.03 1.70
C GLY A 217 -15.55 -38.90 1.58
N ILE A 218 -16.26 -39.48 2.54
CA ILE A 218 -17.71 -39.57 2.59
C ILE A 218 -18.19 -39.09 3.95
N HIS A 219 -19.20 -38.22 3.91
CA HIS A 219 -19.91 -37.69 5.05
C HIS A 219 -21.24 -38.41 5.22
N PHE A 220 -21.51 -38.98 6.39
CA PHE A 220 -22.84 -39.46 6.75
C PHE A 220 -23.53 -38.45 7.67
N VAL A 221 -24.53 -37.74 7.14
CA VAL A 221 -25.18 -36.61 7.83
C VAL A 221 -25.98 -37.05 9.05
N SER A 222 -26.60 -38.22 9.02
CA SER A 222 -27.37 -38.75 10.16
C SER A 222 -26.48 -39.07 11.36
N GLN A 223 -25.29 -39.62 11.11
CA GLN A 223 -24.34 -40.00 12.15
C GLN A 223 -23.31 -38.91 12.46
N GLY A 224 -23.12 -37.94 11.56
CA GLY A 224 -22.06 -36.94 11.64
C GLY A 224 -20.65 -37.51 11.45
N THR A 225 -20.53 -38.73 10.90
CA THR A 225 -19.26 -39.42 10.70
C THR A 225 -18.67 -39.11 9.32
N ILE A 226 -17.35 -39.03 9.25
CA ILE A 226 -16.58 -38.79 8.03
C ILE A 226 -15.51 -39.87 7.90
N TYR A 227 -15.45 -40.52 6.75
CA TYR A 227 -14.42 -41.50 6.40
C TYR A 227 -13.73 -41.06 5.11
N GLY A 228 -12.42 -41.12 5.03
CA GLY A 228 -11.74 -40.83 3.77
C GLY A 228 -10.26 -41.15 3.75
N PHE A 229 -9.66 -41.02 2.59
CA PHE A 229 -8.22 -41.13 2.39
C PHE A 229 -7.61 -39.74 2.30
N ALA A 230 -6.38 -39.61 2.80
CA ALA A 230 -5.56 -38.45 2.62
C ALA A 230 -4.17 -38.88 2.11
N GLU A 231 -3.77 -38.38 0.94
CA GLU A 231 -2.51 -38.74 0.29
C GLU A 231 -1.73 -37.48 -0.09
N PRO A 232 -0.38 -37.52 -0.08
CA PRO A 232 0.44 -36.39 -0.52
C PRO A 232 0.22 -36.10 -2.02
N ASN A 233 0.37 -34.83 -2.42
CA ASN A 233 0.02 -34.33 -3.76
C ASN A 233 0.64 -35.11 -4.95
N SER A 234 1.69 -35.90 -4.74
CA SER A 234 2.32 -36.75 -5.75
C SER A 234 1.49 -37.98 -6.13
N GLN A 235 0.45 -38.32 -5.36
CA GLN A 235 -0.35 -39.52 -5.54
C GLN A 235 -1.84 -39.17 -5.69
N GLN A 236 -2.50 -39.77 -6.68
CA GLN A 236 -3.94 -39.62 -6.87
C GLN A 236 -4.70 -40.67 -6.06
N ILE A 237 -5.65 -40.20 -5.25
CA ILE A 237 -6.53 -41.06 -4.47
C ILE A 237 -7.50 -41.82 -5.37
N ASP A 238 -7.52 -43.15 -5.25
CA ASP A 238 -8.50 -44.00 -5.91
C ASP A 238 -9.82 -44.06 -5.11
N ILE A 239 -10.80 -43.27 -5.52
CA ILE A 239 -12.12 -43.21 -4.87
C ILE A 239 -12.90 -44.53 -4.90
N ARG A 240 -12.53 -45.48 -5.76
CA ARG A 240 -13.16 -46.80 -5.81
C ARG A 240 -12.92 -47.61 -4.53
N LEU A 241 -11.92 -47.22 -3.74
CA LEU A 241 -11.57 -47.86 -2.47
C LEU A 241 -12.34 -47.29 -1.27
N LEU A 242 -13.06 -46.17 -1.42
CA LEU A 242 -13.87 -45.60 -0.33
C LEU A 242 -14.87 -46.59 0.30
N PRO A 243 -15.54 -47.51 -0.45
CA PRO A 243 -16.39 -48.52 0.14
C PRO A 243 -15.70 -49.49 1.11
N SER A 244 -14.37 -49.63 1.08
CA SER A 244 -13.66 -50.52 2.02
C SER A 244 -13.39 -49.86 3.38
N LEU A 245 -13.53 -48.53 3.48
CA LEU A 245 -13.34 -47.78 4.74
C LEU A 245 -14.60 -47.72 5.61
N VAL A 246 -15.77 -47.88 4.99
CA VAL A 246 -17.06 -47.72 5.67
C VAL A 246 -17.59 -49.07 6.18
N PRO A 247 -18.38 -49.07 7.26
CA PRO A 247 -19.04 -50.26 7.77
C PRO A 247 -19.90 -50.99 6.72
N GLU A 248 -20.09 -52.31 6.90
CA GLU A 248 -20.76 -53.20 5.93
C GLU A 248 -22.16 -52.73 5.48
N ASP A 249 -22.93 -52.12 6.38
CA ASP A 249 -24.26 -51.58 6.12
C ASP A 249 -24.25 -50.37 5.18
N GLN A 250 -23.15 -49.63 5.13
CA GLN A 250 -23.01 -48.39 4.35
C GLN A 250 -22.24 -48.58 3.03
N ARG A 251 -21.55 -49.72 2.83
CA ARG A 251 -20.73 -49.97 1.64
C ARG A 251 -21.50 -49.83 0.32
N ASN A 252 -22.71 -50.35 0.27
CA ASN A 252 -23.55 -50.31 -0.93
C ASN A 252 -24.01 -48.88 -1.27
N VAL A 253 -24.28 -48.05 -0.24
CA VAL A 253 -24.66 -46.65 -0.44
C VAL A 253 -23.47 -45.86 -0.94
N THR A 254 -22.31 -46.05 -0.32
CA THR A 254 -21.03 -45.46 -0.70
C THR A 254 -20.65 -45.80 -2.15
N ALA A 255 -20.72 -47.07 -2.55
CA ALA A 255 -20.39 -47.49 -3.91
C ALA A 255 -21.25 -46.77 -4.97
N LYS A 256 -22.55 -46.60 -4.70
CA LYS A 256 -23.48 -45.87 -5.59
C LYS A 256 -23.16 -44.39 -5.74
N LEU A 257 -22.47 -43.78 -4.77
CA LEU A 257 -22.04 -42.36 -4.83
C LEU A 257 -20.74 -42.18 -5.62
N VAL A 258 -19.87 -43.19 -5.66
CA VAL A 258 -18.57 -43.13 -6.35
C VAL A 258 -18.73 -43.16 -7.88
N ALA A 259 -19.66 -43.96 -8.41
CA ALA A 259 -19.90 -44.07 -9.85
C ALA A 259 -20.18 -42.72 -10.55
N PRO A 260 -21.19 -41.93 -10.12
CA PRO A 260 -21.49 -40.65 -10.76
C PRO A 260 -20.36 -39.63 -10.59
N GLU A 261 -19.56 -39.73 -9.51
CA GLU A 261 -18.38 -38.88 -9.33
C GLU A 261 -17.29 -39.21 -10.36
N LEU A 262 -16.98 -40.50 -10.57
CA LEU A 262 -16.04 -40.92 -11.61
C LEU A 262 -16.50 -40.43 -12.98
N GLN A 263 -17.79 -40.55 -13.28
CA GLN A 263 -18.37 -40.04 -14.52
C GLN A 263 -18.19 -38.51 -14.65
N ALA A 264 -18.44 -37.76 -13.57
CA ALA A 264 -18.24 -36.31 -13.56
C ALA A 264 -16.76 -35.91 -13.77
N ARG A 265 -15.81 -36.70 -13.25
CA ARG A 265 -14.37 -36.50 -13.52
C ARG A 265 -14.02 -36.75 -14.97
N ILE A 266 -14.57 -37.80 -15.57
CA ILE A 266 -14.40 -38.13 -16.99
C ILE A 266 -14.93 -36.99 -17.86
N ASP A 267 -16.15 -36.52 -17.60
CA ASP A 267 -16.78 -35.48 -18.41
C ASP A 267 -16.04 -34.15 -18.28
N LYS A 268 -15.62 -33.77 -17.06
CA LYS A 268 -14.77 -32.59 -16.84
C LYS A 268 -13.45 -32.67 -17.60
N LEU A 269 -12.81 -33.85 -17.61
CA LEU A 269 -11.52 -34.03 -18.28
C LEU A 269 -11.67 -33.98 -19.81
N ARG A 270 -12.77 -34.54 -20.35
CA ARG A 270 -13.14 -34.40 -21.76
C ARG A 270 -13.34 -32.93 -22.14
N ASP A 271 -14.11 -32.19 -21.35
CA ASP A 271 -14.36 -30.77 -21.60
C ASP A 271 -13.06 -29.95 -21.65
N ILE A 272 -12.10 -30.24 -20.78
CA ILE A 272 -10.78 -29.56 -20.77
C ILE A 272 -10.00 -29.87 -22.05
N ILE A 273 -9.99 -31.14 -22.48
CA ILE A 273 -9.31 -31.58 -23.71
C ILE A 273 -9.96 -30.94 -24.94
N ASP A 274 -11.29 -30.87 -24.98
CA ASP A 274 -12.05 -30.29 -26.09
C ASP A 274 -11.93 -28.77 -26.15
N ALA A 275 -11.84 -28.09 -24.99
CA ALA A 275 -11.64 -26.65 -24.90
C ALA A 275 -10.22 -26.20 -25.28
N GLY A 276 -9.25 -27.13 -25.39
CA GLY A 276 -7.85 -26.80 -25.64
C GLY A 276 -7.17 -26.01 -24.51
N LEU A 277 -7.76 -26.01 -23.30
CA LEU A 277 -7.22 -25.34 -22.12
C LEU A 277 -6.20 -26.24 -21.42
N ILE A 278 -5.12 -26.57 -22.13
CA ILE A 278 -4.08 -27.46 -21.63
C ILE A 278 -2.99 -26.61 -20.98
N ASP A 279 -3.09 -26.44 -19.66
CA ASP A 279 -2.04 -25.82 -18.89
C ASP A 279 -0.82 -26.76 -18.84
N ALA A 280 0.29 -26.38 -19.47
CA ALA A 280 1.59 -27.06 -19.38
C ALA A 280 2.23 -26.98 -17.98
N LYS A 281 1.46 -26.61 -16.94
CA LYS A 281 1.92 -26.50 -15.56
C LYS A 281 1.69 -27.81 -14.80
N SER A 282 2.45 -28.82 -15.16
CA SER A 282 2.70 -29.95 -14.26
C SER A 282 4.06 -30.56 -14.55
N ASN A 283 4.91 -30.60 -13.52
CA ASN A 283 6.09 -31.45 -13.35
C ASN A 283 7.51 -30.96 -13.68
N SER A 284 7.78 -29.67 -13.95
CA SER A 284 9.19 -29.27 -14.19
C SER A 284 9.97 -28.83 -12.96
N ASN A 285 9.36 -28.55 -11.79
CA ASN A 285 10.07 -28.08 -10.59
C ASN A 285 9.42 -28.50 -9.25
N GLU A 286 8.75 -29.65 -9.17
CA GLU A 286 8.28 -30.12 -7.86
C GLU A 286 9.45 -30.76 -7.11
N GLU A 287 9.82 -30.17 -5.97
CA GLU A 287 10.70 -30.81 -4.99
C GLU A 287 10.14 -32.20 -4.65
N PRO A 288 11.01 -33.20 -4.41
CA PRO A 288 10.55 -34.53 -4.03
C PRO A 288 9.62 -34.43 -2.83
N PRO A 289 8.49 -35.17 -2.82
CA PRO A 289 7.53 -35.07 -1.74
C PRO A 289 8.19 -35.43 -0.41
N ALA A 290 7.98 -34.60 0.62
CA ALA A 290 8.59 -34.79 1.94
C ALA A 290 8.20 -36.13 2.59
N THR A 291 7.10 -36.73 2.16
CA THR A 291 6.64 -38.06 2.54
C THR A 291 5.74 -38.67 1.46
N THR A 292 5.68 -40.00 1.39
CA THR A 292 4.77 -40.79 0.54
C THR A 292 3.79 -41.64 1.36
N CYS A 293 3.57 -41.29 2.64
CA CYS A 293 2.67 -42.01 3.53
C CYS A 293 1.19 -41.78 3.17
N PRO A 294 0.41 -42.83 2.88
CA PRO A 294 -1.04 -42.71 2.78
C PRO A 294 -1.67 -42.67 4.17
N PHE A 295 -2.69 -41.85 4.34
CA PHE A 295 -3.45 -41.72 5.57
C PHE A 295 -4.91 -42.08 5.36
N VAL A 296 -5.52 -42.67 6.39
CA VAL A 296 -6.96 -42.82 6.53
C VAL A 296 -7.43 -41.82 7.57
N PHE A 297 -8.43 -41.02 7.23
CA PHE A 297 -9.03 -40.04 8.11
C PHE A 297 -10.40 -40.53 8.56
N HIS A 298 -10.58 -40.60 9.87
CA HIS A 298 -11.87 -40.81 10.51
C HIS A 298 -12.20 -39.57 11.33
N ALA A 299 -13.39 -39.00 11.18
CA ALA A 299 -13.82 -37.86 11.99
C ALA A 299 -15.30 -37.94 12.37
N GLN A 300 -15.62 -37.27 13.47
CA GLN A 300 -16.96 -37.12 14.02
C GLN A 300 -17.22 -35.64 14.22
N LEU A 301 -18.32 -35.16 13.64
CA LEU A 301 -18.83 -33.82 13.89
C LEU A 301 -19.35 -33.72 15.32
N GLU A 302 -19.16 -32.55 15.93
CA GLU A 302 -19.79 -32.22 17.20
C GLU A 302 -21.29 -31.98 16.98
N LYS A 303 -22.12 -32.56 17.84
CA LYS A 303 -23.57 -32.42 17.77
C LYS A 303 -24.02 -30.99 18.09
N THR A 304 -25.12 -30.58 17.48
CA THR A 304 -25.75 -29.28 17.78
C THR A 304 -27.07 -29.48 18.53
N SER A 305 -27.46 -28.47 19.30
CA SER A 305 -28.73 -28.45 20.04
C SER A 305 -29.95 -28.06 19.20
N LEU A 306 -29.87 -28.20 17.86
CA LEU A 306 -30.95 -27.85 16.94
C LEU A 306 -31.55 -29.11 16.32
N PRO A 307 -32.88 -29.20 16.13
CA PRO A 307 -33.51 -30.26 15.36
C PRO A 307 -33.07 -30.26 13.90
N ARG A 308 -33.08 -31.43 13.24
CA ARG A 308 -32.65 -31.57 11.82
C ARG A 308 -33.41 -30.67 10.86
N SER A 309 -34.72 -30.47 11.06
CA SER A 309 -35.57 -29.61 10.22
C SER A 309 -35.19 -28.13 10.34
N VAL A 310 -35.03 -27.65 11.57
CA VAL A 310 -34.62 -26.26 11.87
C VAL A 310 -33.21 -25.99 11.36
N MET A 311 -32.32 -26.97 11.46
CA MET A 311 -30.99 -26.85 10.88
C MET A 311 -31.03 -26.76 9.35
N ALA A 312 -31.83 -27.59 8.68
CA ALA A 312 -32.00 -27.51 7.22
C ALA A 312 -32.52 -26.13 6.78
N GLU A 313 -33.51 -25.58 7.50
CA GLU A 313 -34.03 -24.23 7.27
C GLU A 313 -32.93 -23.17 7.47
N LEU A 314 -32.18 -23.26 8.58
CA LEU A 314 -31.06 -22.36 8.85
C LEU A 314 -30.00 -22.40 7.74
N GLU A 315 -29.63 -23.59 7.28
CA GLU A 315 -28.64 -23.75 6.20
C GLU A 315 -29.13 -23.20 4.86
N SER A 316 -30.42 -23.41 4.56
CA SER A 316 -31.05 -22.88 3.35
C SER A 316 -31.07 -21.35 3.34
N GLU A 317 -31.35 -20.73 4.50
CA GLU A 317 -31.34 -19.28 4.67
C GLU A 317 -29.93 -18.69 4.63
N VAL A 318 -28.94 -19.39 5.19
CA VAL A 318 -27.53 -18.95 5.12
C VAL A 318 -27.02 -18.99 3.66
N LYS A 319 -27.42 -19.99 2.89
CA LYS A 319 -27.08 -20.11 1.47
C LYS A 319 -27.78 -19.03 0.64
N ASN A 320 -29.08 -18.85 0.86
CA ASN A 320 -29.94 -17.93 0.12
C ASN A 320 -30.73 -17.06 1.12
N PRO A 321 -30.21 -15.88 1.51
CA PRO A 321 -30.86 -15.05 2.52
C PRO A 321 -32.19 -14.49 2.01
N THR A 322 -33.29 -14.89 2.63
CA THR A 322 -34.66 -14.40 2.38
C THR A 322 -35.10 -13.37 3.44
N GLY A 323 -34.42 -13.30 4.58
CA GLY A 323 -34.70 -12.39 5.69
C GLY A 323 -35.55 -13.00 6.81
N ILE A 324 -35.74 -14.32 6.82
CA ILE A 324 -36.44 -15.00 7.93
C ILE A 324 -35.63 -14.95 9.23
N ARG A 325 -36.31 -15.01 10.37
CA ARG A 325 -35.64 -15.07 11.68
C ARG A 325 -35.19 -16.50 11.95
N THR A 326 -33.88 -16.73 11.95
CA THR A 326 -33.29 -18.03 12.28
C THR A 326 -32.68 -18.03 13.69
N PRO A 327 -32.51 -19.21 14.31
CA PRO A 327 -31.70 -19.34 15.52
C PRO A 327 -30.24 -18.89 15.28
N PRO A 328 -29.48 -18.59 16.34
CA PRO A 328 -28.06 -18.29 16.21
C PRO A 328 -27.32 -19.48 15.59
N ILE A 329 -26.40 -19.18 14.69
CA ILE A 329 -25.66 -20.19 13.94
C ILE A 329 -24.72 -20.94 14.89
N PRO A 330 -24.88 -22.27 15.08
CA PRO A 330 -24.00 -23.03 15.95
C PRO A 330 -22.57 -23.07 15.39
N LYS A 331 -21.57 -23.41 16.20
CA LYS A 331 -20.20 -23.56 15.69
C LYS A 331 -20.06 -24.90 14.98
N LEU A 332 -19.35 -24.93 13.85
CA LEU A 332 -18.93 -26.18 13.22
C LEU A 332 -17.64 -26.63 13.93
N SER A 333 -17.64 -27.82 14.51
CA SER A 333 -16.47 -28.46 15.09
C SER A 333 -16.49 -29.94 14.77
N LEU A 334 -15.32 -30.54 14.66
CA LEU A 334 -15.09 -31.95 14.40
C LEU A 334 -13.90 -32.45 15.22
N ASN A 335 -13.99 -33.67 15.72
CA ASN A 335 -12.83 -34.37 16.27
C ASN A 335 -12.51 -35.54 15.36
N GLY A 336 -11.24 -35.83 15.16
CA GLY A 336 -10.83 -36.83 14.18
C GLY A 336 -9.52 -37.50 14.51
N VAL A 337 -9.24 -38.57 13.78
CA VAL A 337 -7.99 -39.31 13.82
C VAL A 337 -7.51 -39.52 12.39
N LEU A 338 -6.26 -39.16 12.14
CA LEU A 338 -5.58 -39.39 10.88
C LEU A 338 -4.52 -40.48 11.11
N VAL A 339 -4.66 -41.64 10.46
CA VAL A 339 -3.81 -42.82 10.71
C VAL A 339 -3.14 -43.28 9.42
N SER A 340 -1.83 -43.48 9.44
CA SER A 340 -1.08 -44.15 8.38
C SER A 340 -0.59 -45.51 8.86
N LYS A 341 -1.18 -46.58 8.32
CA LYS A 341 -0.74 -47.97 8.59
C LYS A 341 0.65 -48.24 8.06
N GLU A 342 0.96 -47.76 6.87
CA GLU A 342 2.23 -48.05 6.20
C GLU A 342 3.41 -47.34 6.85
N CYS A 343 3.17 -46.21 7.52
CA CYS A 343 4.20 -45.41 8.18
C CYS A 343 4.19 -45.52 9.71
N GLY A 344 3.16 -46.14 10.31
CA GLY A 344 3.04 -46.26 11.77
C GLY A 344 2.85 -44.91 12.48
N VAL A 345 2.13 -43.99 11.83
CA VAL A 345 1.91 -42.62 12.31
C VAL A 345 0.43 -42.38 12.59
N LEU A 346 0.10 -41.75 13.72
CA LEU A 346 -1.26 -41.35 14.06
C LEU A 346 -1.28 -39.89 14.53
N PHE A 347 -2.22 -39.10 14.01
CA PHE A 347 -2.54 -37.77 14.51
C PHE A 347 -3.94 -37.74 15.10
N GLU A 348 -4.04 -37.29 16.34
CA GLU A 348 -5.31 -36.94 16.98
C GLU A 348 -5.62 -35.47 16.65
N VAL A 349 -6.80 -35.22 16.11
CA VAL A 349 -7.28 -33.89 15.70
C VAL A 349 -8.32 -33.42 16.70
N VAL A 350 -7.98 -32.35 17.44
CA VAL A 350 -8.78 -31.82 18.55
C VAL A 350 -8.88 -30.30 18.49
N ASN A 351 -9.80 -29.75 19.29
CA ASN A 351 -10.02 -28.29 19.42
C ASN A 351 -10.28 -27.59 18.08
N THR A 352 -11.05 -28.20 17.19
CA THR A 352 -11.28 -27.63 15.87
C THR A 352 -12.35 -26.53 15.90
N GLU A 353 -12.13 -25.45 15.15
CA GLU A 353 -13.11 -24.41 14.86
C GLU A 353 -13.29 -24.31 13.33
N GLY A 354 -14.52 -24.54 12.87
CA GLY A 354 -14.91 -24.51 11.47
C GLY A 354 -15.59 -23.20 11.07
N LEU A 355 -15.14 -22.63 9.94
CA LEU A 355 -15.78 -21.51 9.26
C LEU A 355 -16.31 -21.95 7.89
N ARG A 356 -17.63 -21.97 7.76
CA ARG A 356 -18.30 -22.29 6.50
C ARG A 356 -18.09 -21.21 5.44
N THR A 357 -17.96 -21.62 4.18
CA THR A 357 -17.73 -20.71 3.03
C THR A 357 -18.77 -19.58 2.91
N PRO A 358 -20.09 -19.82 3.03
CA PRO A 358 -21.08 -18.73 2.97
C PRO A 358 -20.94 -17.72 4.12
N LEU A 359 -20.56 -18.17 5.31
CA LEU A 359 -20.35 -17.30 6.47
C LEU A 359 -19.10 -16.43 6.30
N PHE A 360 -18.03 -17.02 5.76
CA PHE A 360 -16.84 -16.28 5.37
C PHE A 360 -17.19 -15.16 4.38
N PHE A 361 -17.92 -15.46 3.29
CA PHE A 361 -18.32 -14.43 2.33
C PHE A 361 -19.28 -13.38 2.91
N ARG A 362 -20.16 -13.75 3.85
CA ARG A 362 -20.98 -12.76 4.60
C ARG A 362 -20.11 -11.84 5.46
N LYS A 363 -19.06 -12.35 6.08
CA LYS A 363 -18.07 -11.57 6.85
C LYS A 363 -17.28 -10.61 5.93
N VAL A 364 -16.90 -11.07 4.74
CA VAL A 364 -16.24 -10.26 3.71
C VAL A 364 -17.13 -9.11 3.25
N THR A 365 -18.39 -9.40 2.91
CA THR A 365 -19.34 -8.39 2.42
C THR A 365 -19.67 -7.34 3.47
N THR A 366 -19.87 -7.73 4.74
CA THR A 366 -20.07 -6.79 5.85
C THR A 366 -18.85 -5.90 6.11
N TYR A 367 -17.63 -6.47 6.08
CA TYR A 367 -16.41 -5.69 6.12
C TYR A 367 -16.32 -4.70 4.95
N ALA A 368 -16.57 -5.15 3.72
CA ALA A 368 -16.46 -4.33 2.52
C ALA A 368 -17.43 -3.14 2.55
N GLY A 369 -18.66 -3.34 3.05
CA GLY A 369 -19.63 -2.27 3.27
C GLY A 369 -19.13 -1.23 4.29
N LEU A 370 -18.63 -1.66 5.45
CA LEU A 370 -18.10 -0.76 6.48
C LEU A 370 -16.84 -0.03 6.01
N ALA A 371 -15.91 -0.71 5.34
CA ALA A 371 -14.74 -0.11 4.75
C ALA A 371 -15.12 0.92 3.67
N GLY A 372 -16.09 0.60 2.81
CA GLY A 372 -16.64 1.51 1.82
C GLY A 372 -17.22 2.78 2.44
N LEU A 373 -17.98 2.66 3.54
CA LEU A 373 -18.49 3.81 4.29
C LEU A 373 -17.37 4.67 4.88
N CYS A 374 -16.33 4.06 5.46
CA CYS A 374 -15.17 4.79 5.96
C CYS A 374 -14.44 5.55 4.85
N TYR A 375 -14.20 4.92 3.69
CA TYR A 375 -13.53 5.57 2.57
C TYR A 375 -14.38 6.66 1.93
N LEU A 376 -15.70 6.47 1.85
CA LEU A 376 -16.63 7.51 1.42
C LEU A 376 -16.57 8.72 2.35
N LEU A 377 -16.57 8.50 3.67
CA LEU A 377 -16.47 9.58 4.65
C LEU A 377 -15.13 10.32 4.54
N ILE A 378 -14.01 9.60 4.42
CA ILE A 378 -12.69 10.22 4.22
C ILE A 378 -12.68 11.04 2.92
N MET A 379 -13.23 10.52 1.83
CA MET A 379 -13.29 11.22 0.54
C MET A 379 -14.12 12.52 0.63
N VAL A 380 -15.27 12.48 1.30
CA VAL A 380 -16.11 13.69 1.52
C VAL A 380 -15.36 14.72 2.37
N LEU A 381 -14.72 14.30 3.47
CA LEU A 381 -13.94 15.19 4.32
C LEU A 381 -12.74 15.79 3.57
N HIS A 382 -12.04 14.98 2.78
CA HIS A 382 -10.92 15.42 1.96
C HIS A 382 -11.35 16.44 0.90
N SER A 383 -12.47 16.18 0.21
CA SER A 383 -13.03 17.11 -0.77
C SER A 383 -13.40 18.46 -0.14
N ARG A 384 -14.04 18.46 1.04
CA ARG A 384 -14.34 19.69 1.80
C ARG A 384 -13.06 20.41 2.23
N GLN A 385 -12.03 19.68 2.66
CA GLN A 385 -10.73 20.26 2.99
C GLN A 385 -10.07 20.92 1.77
N MET A 386 -10.10 20.28 0.60
CA MET A 386 -9.54 20.85 -0.64
C MET A 386 -10.27 22.14 -1.06
N GLU A 387 -11.59 22.22 -0.88
CA GLU A 387 -12.37 23.42 -1.16
C GLU A 387 -11.94 24.61 -0.28
N ILE A 388 -11.72 24.37 1.02
CA ILE A 388 -11.24 25.39 1.95
C ILE A 388 -9.78 25.78 1.64
N SER A 389 -8.99 24.82 1.18
CA SER A 389 -7.60 25.01 0.76
C SER A 389 -7.44 25.55 -0.66
N ARG A 390 -8.45 26.17 -1.30
CA ARG A 390 -8.29 26.77 -2.65
C ARG A 390 -7.29 27.93 -2.70
N ALA A 391 -7.11 28.67 -1.60
CA ALA A 391 -6.17 29.78 -1.52
C ALA A 391 -4.72 29.30 -1.32
N ALA A 392 -3.77 29.84 -2.08
CA ALA A 392 -2.35 29.49 -1.98
C ALA A 392 -1.74 29.71 -0.58
N SER A 393 -2.28 30.69 0.17
CA SER A 393 -1.91 30.97 1.57
C SER A 393 -2.32 29.86 2.55
N ASN A 394 -3.42 29.15 2.26
CA ASN A 394 -3.86 28.00 3.06
C ASN A 394 -3.07 26.74 2.69
N ILE A 395 -2.78 26.53 1.39
CA ILE A 395 -1.99 25.39 0.91
C ILE A 395 -0.56 25.42 1.46
N SER A 396 0.06 26.61 1.53
CA SER A 396 1.43 26.75 2.04
C SER A 396 1.60 26.34 3.51
N ARG A 397 0.52 26.30 4.30
CA ARG A 397 0.54 25.87 5.72
C ARG A 397 0.54 24.35 5.88
N ALA A 398 -0.01 23.63 4.91
CA ALA A 398 -0.12 22.19 4.92
C ALA A 398 1.20 21.50 4.56
N SER A 399 1.46 20.32 5.11
CA SER A 399 2.68 19.54 4.85
C SER A 399 2.47 18.55 3.71
N ARG A 400 3.26 18.65 2.63
CA ARG A 400 3.20 17.71 1.49
C ARG A 400 3.42 16.25 1.90
N TRP A 401 4.27 16.01 2.90
CA TRP A 401 4.60 14.67 3.37
C TRP A 401 3.45 13.96 4.09
N THR A 402 2.54 14.72 4.71
CA THR A 402 1.32 14.17 5.32
C THR A 402 0.38 13.61 4.26
N PHE A 403 0.22 14.29 3.12
CA PHE A 403 -0.62 13.78 2.03
C PHE A 403 0.05 12.66 1.26
N PHE A 404 1.38 12.69 1.12
CA PHE A 404 2.13 11.61 0.49
C PHE A 404 2.08 10.30 1.31
N SER A 405 2.17 10.38 2.64
CA SER A 405 2.06 9.20 3.51
C SER A 405 0.65 8.61 3.46
N GLN A 406 -0.40 9.44 3.50
CA GLN A 406 -1.79 9.01 3.36
C GLN A 406 -2.05 8.36 1.98
N ALA A 407 -1.60 8.99 0.90
CA ALA A 407 -1.73 8.43 -0.45
C ALA A 407 -1.02 7.08 -0.59
N THR A 408 0.17 6.94 0.03
CA THR A 408 0.91 5.67 0.04
C THR A 408 0.14 4.56 0.78
N MET A 409 -0.46 4.87 1.92
CA MET A 409 -1.31 3.93 2.66
C MET A 409 -2.53 3.50 1.84
N ASP A 410 -3.21 4.46 1.22
CA ASP A 410 -4.40 4.20 0.41
C ASP A 410 -4.06 3.42 -0.86
N SER A 411 -2.87 3.62 -1.47
CA SER A 411 -2.42 2.80 -2.60
C SER A 411 -2.30 1.30 -2.25
N VAL A 412 -1.77 0.98 -1.06
CA VAL A 412 -1.65 -0.41 -0.59
C VAL A 412 -3.02 -0.99 -0.25
N SER A 413 -3.90 -0.19 0.36
CA SER A 413 -5.27 -0.61 0.61
C SER A 413 -6.03 -0.90 -0.69
N PHE A 414 -5.88 -0.05 -1.71
CA PHE A 414 -6.44 -0.29 -3.04
C PHE A 414 -5.96 -1.62 -3.62
N ALA A 415 -4.65 -1.85 -3.62
CA ALA A 415 -4.07 -3.09 -4.12
C ALA A 415 -4.62 -4.32 -3.35
N GLY A 416 -4.74 -4.24 -2.03
CA GLY A 416 -5.29 -5.31 -1.19
C GLY A 416 -6.76 -5.62 -1.49
N HIS A 417 -7.62 -4.60 -1.54
CA HIS A 417 -9.04 -4.79 -1.85
C HIS A 417 -9.25 -5.31 -3.27
N LEU A 418 -8.50 -4.77 -4.25
CA LEU A 418 -8.58 -5.23 -5.64
C LEU A 418 -8.11 -6.68 -5.80
N THR A 419 -6.99 -7.03 -5.17
CA THR A 419 -6.46 -8.41 -5.20
C THR A 419 -7.48 -9.38 -4.63
N PHE A 420 -8.06 -9.05 -3.47
CA PHE A 420 -9.06 -9.91 -2.84
C PHE A 420 -10.39 -9.95 -3.60
N ALA A 421 -10.77 -8.86 -4.28
CA ALA A 421 -11.93 -8.85 -5.18
C ALA A 421 -11.72 -9.76 -6.40
N ILE A 422 -10.51 -9.81 -6.96
CA ILE A 422 -10.17 -10.70 -8.09
C ILE A 422 -10.16 -12.17 -7.66
N LEU A 423 -9.64 -12.46 -6.46
CA LEU A 423 -9.56 -13.82 -5.93
C LEU A 423 -10.90 -14.34 -5.41
N ALA A 424 -11.80 -13.46 -4.98
CA ALA A 424 -13.12 -13.84 -4.54
C ALA A 424 -14.03 -14.11 -5.75
N GLU A 425 -14.85 -15.15 -5.66
CA GLU A 425 -15.88 -15.43 -6.66
C GLU A 425 -17.25 -14.89 -6.22
N GLY A 426 -18.10 -14.51 -7.19
CA GLY A 426 -19.49 -14.15 -6.96
C GLY A 426 -19.73 -12.84 -6.20
N ARG A 427 -20.67 -12.85 -5.24
CA ARG A 427 -21.18 -11.64 -4.57
C ARG A 427 -20.14 -10.92 -3.70
N ALA A 428 -19.19 -11.66 -3.14
CA ALA A 428 -18.13 -11.10 -2.31
C ALA A 428 -17.16 -10.23 -3.13
N SER A 429 -16.84 -10.65 -4.35
CA SER A 429 -16.05 -9.89 -5.32
C SER A 429 -16.66 -8.51 -5.57
N LEU A 430 -17.94 -8.48 -5.96
CA LEU A 430 -18.66 -7.23 -6.25
C LEU A 430 -18.67 -6.27 -5.06
N SER A 431 -18.79 -6.79 -3.85
CA SER A 431 -18.82 -5.96 -2.63
C SER A 431 -17.47 -5.32 -2.33
N LEU A 432 -16.36 -6.00 -2.63
CA LEU A 432 -15.00 -5.48 -2.43
C LEU A 432 -14.57 -4.48 -3.50
N MET A 433 -15.20 -4.49 -4.67
CA MET A 433 -14.95 -3.50 -5.72
C MET A 433 -15.33 -2.07 -5.28
N VAL A 434 -16.34 -1.92 -4.42
CA VAL A 434 -16.78 -0.61 -3.91
C VAL A 434 -15.69 0.10 -3.10
N PRO A 435 -15.15 -0.47 -2.00
CA PRO A 435 -14.04 0.14 -1.29
C PRO A 435 -12.79 0.26 -2.18
N ALA A 436 -12.50 -0.70 -3.06
CA ALA A 436 -11.36 -0.59 -3.98
C ALA A 436 -11.47 0.66 -4.87
N PHE A 437 -12.64 0.91 -5.46
CA PHE A 437 -12.86 2.10 -6.30
C PHE A 437 -12.74 3.40 -5.49
N LEU A 438 -13.39 3.48 -4.33
CA LEU A 438 -13.35 4.68 -3.48
C LEU A 438 -11.92 5.02 -3.02
N VAL A 439 -11.15 4.00 -2.63
CA VAL A 439 -9.74 4.17 -2.25
C VAL A 439 -8.89 4.60 -3.43
N CYS A 440 -9.13 4.06 -4.63
CA CYS A 440 -8.41 4.46 -5.83
C CYS A 440 -8.61 5.96 -6.12
N VAL A 441 -9.85 6.44 -6.07
CA VAL A 441 -10.17 7.87 -6.27
C VAL A 441 -9.53 8.73 -5.17
N LEU A 442 -9.64 8.31 -3.91
CA LEU A 442 -9.05 9.00 -2.77
C LEU A 442 -7.53 9.12 -2.91
N PHE A 443 -6.85 8.02 -3.23
CA PHE A 443 -5.41 7.98 -3.49
C PHE A 443 -5.00 8.99 -4.58
N VAL A 444 -5.71 9.01 -5.70
CA VAL A 444 -5.41 9.94 -6.81
C VAL A 444 -5.58 11.39 -6.36
N HIS A 445 -6.66 11.71 -5.64
CA HIS A 445 -6.90 13.07 -5.14
C HIS A 445 -5.84 13.51 -4.10
N GLU A 446 -5.49 12.64 -3.15
CA GLU A 446 -4.45 12.92 -2.15
C GLU A 446 -3.08 13.13 -2.80
N ALA A 447 -2.71 12.31 -3.79
CA ALA A 447 -1.47 12.46 -4.53
C ALA A 447 -1.44 13.77 -5.35
N GLN A 448 -2.53 14.10 -6.03
CA GLN A 448 -2.67 15.37 -6.76
C GLN A 448 -2.54 16.58 -5.81
N PHE A 449 -3.18 16.52 -4.64
CA PHE A 449 -3.09 17.56 -3.63
C PHE A 449 -1.66 17.69 -3.09
N ALA A 450 -0.95 16.58 -2.83
CA ALA A 450 0.45 16.61 -2.40
C ALA A 450 1.36 17.29 -3.43
N VAL A 451 1.17 17.02 -4.73
CA VAL A 451 1.91 17.66 -5.82
C VAL A 451 1.58 19.15 -5.91
N LEU A 452 0.32 19.54 -5.77
CA LEU A 452 -0.08 20.95 -5.73
C LEU A 452 0.60 21.70 -4.58
N VAL A 453 0.63 21.10 -3.38
CA VAL A 453 1.34 21.64 -2.21
C VAL A 453 2.83 21.81 -2.51
N GLN A 454 3.46 20.81 -3.15
CA GLN A 454 4.87 20.89 -3.53
C GLN A 454 5.15 22.03 -4.53
N ASN A 455 4.30 22.22 -5.54
CA ASN A 455 4.47 23.27 -6.53
C ASN A 455 4.38 24.67 -5.90
N ILE A 456 3.46 24.87 -4.95
CA ILE A 456 3.32 26.13 -4.22
C ILE A 456 4.47 26.36 -3.24
N GLN A 457 5.02 25.29 -2.65
CA GLN A 457 6.15 25.36 -1.70
C GLN A 457 7.52 25.42 -2.39
N GLY A 458 7.63 25.14 -3.68
CA GLY A 458 8.90 25.13 -4.42
C GLY A 458 9.79 26.38 -4.24
N PRO A 459 9.24 27.61 -4.26
CA PRO A 459 10.02 28.82 -4.01
C PRO A 459 10.60 28.93 -2.60
N GLU A 460 10.04 28.21 -1.61
CA GLU A 460 10.52 28.22 -0.22
C GLU A 460 11.85 27.47 -0.05
N ASP A 461 12.14 26.51 -0.93
CA ASP A 461 13.33 25.65 -0.87
C ASP A 461 14.51 26.23 -1.68
N TYR A 462 14.37 27.43 -2.27
CA TYR A 462 15.42 28.09 -3.03
C TYR A 462 16.46 28.75 -2.12
N THR A 463 17.67 28.18 -2.06
CA THR A 463 18.84 28.82 -1.47
C THR A 463 19.59 29.65 -2.54
N PRO A 464 19.74 30.98 -2.36
CA PRO A 464 20.52 31.78 -3.29
C PRO A 464 21.98 31.29 -3.33
N PRO A 465 22.62 31.20 -4.50
CA PRO A 465 24.05 30.93 -4.57
C PRO A 465 24.83 32.06 -3.88
N PRO A 466 25.96 31.76 -3.21
CA PRO A 466 26.79 32.78 -2.57
C PRO A 466 27.28 33.80 -3.62
N PRO A 467 27.37 35.09 -3.27
CA PRO A 467 27.90 36.11 -4.18
C PRO A 467 29.33 35.76 -4.61
N PRO A 468 29.71 36.00 -5.88
CA PRO A 468 31.08 35.77 -6.33
C PRO A 468 32.05 36.59 -5.48
N SER A 469 33.05 35.93 -4.89
CA SER A 469 34.09 36.58 -4.11
C SER A 469 34.85 37.59 -4.97
N PRO A 470 35.12 38.81 -4.46
CA PRO A 470 35.89 39.80 -5.22
C PRO A 470 37.28 39.24 -5.53
N ARG A 471 37.61 39.13 -6.82
CA ARG A 471 38.97 38.84 -7.27
C ARG A 471 39.87 39.97 -6.79
N LEU A 472 40.82 39.65 -5.92
CA LEU A 472 41.98 40.51 -5.68
C LEU A 472 42.73 40.70 -7.01
N PRO A 473 43.20 41.93 -7.34
CA PRO A 473 43.96 42.17 -8.55
C PRO A 473 45.27 41.36 -8.50
N GLN A 474 45.40 40.41 -9.43
CA GLN A 474 46.62 39.64 -9.62
C GLN A 474 47.64 40.51 -10.36
N SER A 475 48.84 40.63 -9.79
CA SER A 475 50.02 41.25 -10.38
C SER A 475 50.44 40.52 -11.67
N PRO A 476 50.96 41.23 -12.69
CA PRO A 476 51.34 40.61 -13.96
C PRO A 476 52.60 39.76 -13.78
N VAL A 477 52.49 38.46 -14.06
CA VAL A 477 53.64 37.55 -14.11
C VAL A 477 54.16 37.50 -15.54
N THR A 478 55.44 37.85 -15.63
CA THR A 478 56.37 37.79 -16.76
C THR A 478 56.27 36.49 -17.55
N SER A 479 56.12 36.62 -18.87
CA SER A 479 56.17 35.55 -19.86
C SER A 479 57.59 35.00 -20.03
N THR A 480 57.78 33.70 -19.80
CA THR A 480 58.92 32.92 -20.29
C THR A 480 58.55 32.23 -21.61
N PRO A 481 59.37 32.35 -22.67
CA PRO A 481 59.32 31.43 -23.80
C PRO A 481 60.49 30.43 -23.75
N THR A 482 60.19 29.16 -23.98
CA THR A 482 61.15 28.06 -24.20
C THR A 482 61.37 27.89 -25.72
N PRO A 483 62.57 27.49 -26.20
CA PRO A 483 63.07 27.87 -27.52
C PRO A 483 62.62 26.94 -28.66
N ALA A 484 62.53 27.51 -29.86
CA ALA A 484 62.44 26.80 -31.13
C ALA A 484 63.84 26.53 -31.72
N PRO A 485 64.06 25.45 -32.50
CA PRO A 485 65.28 25.31 -33.29
C PRO A 485 65.10 25.80 -34.73
N GLY A 486 65.97 26.73 -35.12
CA GLY A 486 66.79 26.60 -36.34
C GLY A 486 66.19 27.06 -37.68
N SER A 487 66.41 28.34 -37.97
CA SER A 487 66.39 29.05 -39.27
C SER A 487 67.45 28.53 -40.28
N PRO A 488 67.49 28.98 -41.56
CA PRO A 488 67.99 30.32 -41.97
C PRO A 488 67.20 30.94 -43.17
N ALA A 489 67.35 32.18 -43.64
CA ALA A 489 67.86 33.50 -43.23
C ALA A 489 67.67 34.44 -44.47
N GLU A 490 67.94 35.75 -44.30
CA GLU A 490 68.07 36.84 -45.30
C GLU A 490 66.76 37.54 -45.73
N ASP A 491 66.59 38.87 -45.73
CA ASP A 491 67.43 40.02 -45.33
C ASP A 491 66.55 41.31 -45.31
N ALA A 492 66.85 42.22 -44.37
CA ALA A 492 66.98 43.71 -44.47
C ALA A 492 66.00 44.55 -45.35
N ASP A 493 65.53 45.77 -45.02
CA ASP A 493 65.71 46.72 -43.91
C ASP A 493 64.68 47.89 -44.06
N GLU A 494 64.58 48.68 -42.99
CA GLU A 494 64.40 50.15 -42.92
C GLU A 494 63.03 50.90 -42.99
N SER A 495 62.66 51.39 -41.79
CA SER A 495 62.43 52.79 -41.36
C SER A 495 61.11 53.58 -41.61
N ARG A 496 60.36 53.75 -40.50
CA ARG A 496 59.83 54.97 -39.82
C ARG A 496 58.98 56.04 -40.57
N GLU A 497 57.70 56.13 -40.18
CA GLU A 497 56.90 57.26 -39.56
C GLU A 497 57.04 58.74 -40.05
N PRO A 498 56.15 59.72 -39.70
CA PRO A 498 54.83 59.71 -39.02
C PRO A 498 53.73 60.73 -39.50
N LEU A 499 52.50 60.60 -38.96
CA LEU A 499 51.52 61.62 -38.46
C LEU A 499 50.86 62.74 -39.35
N LEU A 500 49.49 62.79 -39.32
CA LEU A 500 48.59 63.83 -38.71
C LEU A 500 47.27 64.14 -39.51
N ALA A 501 46.23 64.56 -38.78
CA ALA A 501 44.79 64.44 -39.04
C ALA A 501 44.06 65.60 -39.79
N SER A 502 42.86 65.33 -40.37
CA SER A 502 41.73 66.29 -40.50
C SER A 502 40.38 65.62 -40.89
N TYR A 503 39.27 66.10 -40.31
CA TYR A 503 37.84 65.69 -40.47
C TYR A 503 37.10 66.54 -41.55
N PRO A 504 35.74 66.43 -41.76
CA PRO A 504 34.92 65.46 -42.51
C PRO A 504 34.26 66.09 -43.79
N PRO A 505 33.55 65.32 -44.67
CA PRO A 505 32.06 65.29 -44.63
C PRO A 505 31.42 63.95 -45.09
N THR A 506 30.19 63.67 -44.63
CA THR A 506 29.27 62.58 -45.07
C THR A 506 28.24 63.10 -46.10
N PRO A 507 27.33 62.29 -46.71
CA PRO A 507 27.26 60.83 -47.00
C PRO A 507 27.08 60.57 -48.54
N ASN A 508 27.21 59.38 -49.15
CA ASN A 508 26.40 58.16 -49.05
C ASN A 508 26.78 57.22 -50.25
N PRO A 509 26.19 56.02 -50.48
CA PRO A 509 26.53 54.71 -49.91
C PRO A 509 26.96 53.65 -50.97
N ALA A 510 27.78 52.66 -50.59
CA ALA A 510 27.88 51.35 -51.27
C ALA A 510 28.53 50.29 -50.33
N PRO A 511 28.19 49.00 -50.48
CA PRO A 511 28.18 48.02 -49.39
C PRO A 511 29.55 47.38 -49.07
N PRO A 512 29.85 47.08 -47.78
CA PRO A 512 31.09 46.43 -47.38
C PRO A 512 31.04 44.88 -47.40
N PRO A 513 32.23 44.25 -47.53
CA PRO A 513 32.47 42.80 -47.64
C PRO A 513 32.24 42.02 -46.32
N PRO A 514 32.18 40.67 -46.37
CA PRO A 514 31.80 39.85 -45.22
C PRO A 514 32.81 39.90 -44.04
N PRO A 515 32.31 39.93 -42.79
CA PRO A 515 33.11 39.94 -41.55
C PRO A 515 33.64 38.55 -41.13
N PRO A 516 34.64 38.52 -40.22
CA PRO A 516 35.45 37.35 -39.87
C PRO A 516 34.70 36.28 -39.06
N GLN A 517 35.08 35.01 -39.27
CA GLN A 517 34.55 33.85 -38.57
C GLN A 517 34.87 33.89 -37.06
N PRO A 518 33.90 33.59 -36.18
CA PRO A 518 34.16 33.43 -34.75
C PRO A 518 34.89 32.11 -34.48
N THR A 519 36.02 32.22 -33.78
CA THR A 519 36.76 31.11 -33.17
C THR A 519 35.83 30.33 -32.23
N VAL A 520 35.38 29.15 -32.66
CA VAL A 520 34.70 28.21 -31.78
C VAL A 520 35.72 27.68 -30.79
N ILE A 521 35.57 28.04 -29.51
CA ILE A 521 36.21 27.31 -28.42
C ILE A 521 35.61 25.90 -28.46
N GLN A 522 36.31 24.96 -29.06
CA GLN A 522 36.02 23.54 -28.92
C GLN A 522 36.23 23.20 -27.45
N ALA A 523 35.15 23.07 -26.69
CA ALA A 523 35.18 22.32 -25.45
C ALA A 523 35.67 20.91 -25.83
N ALA A 524 36.83 20.52 -25.29
CA ALA A 524 37.37 19.19 -25.44
C ALA A 524 36.30 18.18 -25.00
N ASN A 525 35.68 17.54 -25.99
CA ASN A 525 34.68 16.51 -25.78
C ASN A 525 35.45 15.25 -25.37
N ASN A 526 35.69 15.11 -24.06
CA ASN A 526 36.23 13.88 -23.48
C ASN A 526 35.18 12.77 -23.60
N ASN A 527 35.07 12.19 -24.79
CA ASN A 527 34.33 10.95 -25.04
C ASN A 527 35.16 9.78 -24.51
N GLN A 528 35.18 9.63 -23.19
CA GLN A 528 35.47 8.34 -22.55
C GLN A 528 34.23 7.44 -22.74
N PRO A 529 34.38 6.14 -23.08
CA PRO A 529 33.24 5.23 -23.11
C PRO A 529 32.73 5.06 -21.67
N MET A 530 31.66 5.76 -21.33
CA MET A 530 31.03 5.62 -20.03
C MET A 530 30.51 4.21 -19.88
N SER A 531 30.81 3.57 -18.75
CA SER A 531 30.21 2.28 -18.39
C SER A 531 28.68 2.40 -18.41
N PHE A 532 27.97 1.30 -18.71
CA PHE A 532 26.51 1.29 -18.73
C PHE A 532 25.90 1.87 -17.44
N GLY A 533 26.52 1.60 -16.29
CA GLY A 533 26.12 2.19 -15.01
C GLY A 533 26.28 3.71 -14.94
N ALA A 534 27.40 4.26 -15.44
CA ALA A 534 27.62 5.71 -15.50
C ALA A 534 26.65 6.39 -16.48
N PHE A 535 26.38 5.75 -17.63
CA PHE A 535 25.35 6.19 -18.57
C PHE A 535 23.96 6.20 -17.94
N LEU A 536 23.56 5.12 -17.26
CA LEU A 536 22.27 5.02 -16.59
C LEU A 536 22.11 6.09 -15.49
N ILE A 537 23.12 6.27 -14.64
CA ILE A 537 23.10 7.27 -13.57
C ILE A 537 23.02 8.69 -14.14
N GLN A 538 23.77 8.97 -15.22
CA GLN A 538 23.70 10.26 -15.89
C GLN A 538 22.31 10.48 -16.51
N HIS A 539 21.75 9.47 -17.16
CA HIS A 539 20.43 9.54 -17.80
C HIS A 539 19.30 9.73 -16.76
N ILE A 540 19.37 9.05 -15.61
CA ILE A 540 18.43 9.24 -14.49
C ILE A 540 18.54 10.66 -13.88
N ARG A 541 19.74 11.26 -13.90
CA ARG A 541 19.96 12.62 -13.37
C ARG A 541 19.50 13.71 -14.34
N THR A 542 19.69 13.52 -15.63
CA THR A 542 19.43 14.55 -16.65
C THR A 542 18.01 14.49 -17.21
N ASP A 543 17.40 13.31 -17.32
CA ASP A 543 16.05 13.15 -17.87
C ASP A 543 14.98 13.02 -16.76
N PRO A 544 14.05 13.97 -16.63
CA PRO A 544 12.97 13.90 -15.64
C PRO A 544 12.02 12.72 -15.86
N GLN A 545 11.82 12.26 -17.10
CA GLN A 545 10.92 11.14 -17.41
C GLN A 545 11.55 9.80 -17.01
N ALA A 546 12.84 9.60 -17.32
CA ALA A 546 13.59 8.42 -16.89
C ALA A 546 13.63 8.33 -15.36
N ARG A 547 13.83 9.46 -14.66
CA ARG A 547 13.78 9.52 -13.20
C ARG A 547 12.43 9.11 -12.64
N LEU A 548 11.33 9.59 -13.22
CA LEU A 548 9.98 9.26 -12.78
C LEU A 548 9.68 7.77 -12.98
N LEU A 549 10.03 7.20 -14.15
CA LEU A 549 9.84 5.78 -14.43
C LEU A 549 10.63 4.89 -13.47
N VAL A 550 11.89 5.23 -13.19
CA VAL A 550 12.72 4.47 -12.23
C VAL A 550 12.13 4.55 -10.81
N ILE A 551 11.67 5.72 -10.37
CA ILE A 551 10.98 5.87 -9.08
C ILE A 551 9.71 5.01 -9.04
N MET A 552 8.93 4.99 -10.12
CA MET A 552 7.70 4.21 -10.21
C MET A 552 7.98 2.70 -10.15
N VAL A 553 9.02 2.22 -10.83
CA VAL A 553 9.45 0.81 -10.80
C VAL A 553 9.96 0.41 -9.41
N ILE A 554 10.80 1.24 -8.78
CA ILE A 554 11.27 0.99 -7.40
C ILE A 554 10.10 0.96 -6.42
N PHE A 555 9.18 1.91 -6.53
CA PHE A 555 7.99 1.96 -5.68
C PHE A 555 7.07 0.75 -5.89
N PHE A 556 6.84 0.35 -7.14
CA PHE A 556 6.04 -0.82 -7.48
C PHE A 556 6.69 -2.11 -6.94
N THR A 557 8.00 -2.30 -7.14
CA THR A 557 8.73 -3.47 -6.61
C THR A 557 8.73 -3.49 -5.09
N LEU A 558 8.84 -2.33 -4.43
CA LEU A 558 8.73 -2.22 -2.98
C LEU A 558 7.32 -2.57 -2.48
N ILE A 559 6.26 -2.08 -3.14
CA ILE A 559 4.88 -2.45 -2.80
C ILE A 559 4.67 -3.96 -2.93
N VAL A 560 5.08 -4.56 -4.05
CA VAL A 560 4.95 -6.00 -4.27
C VAL A 560 5.69 -6.79 -3.17
N ARG A 561 6.92 -6.39 -2.84
CA ARG A 561 7.70 -6.99 -1.74
C ARG A 561 7.02 -6.82 -0.38
N VAL A 562 6.42 -5.66 -0.10
CA VAL A 562 5.67 -5.40 1.12
C VAL A 562 4.47 -6.33 1.21
N ILE A 563 3.67 -6.47 0.14
CA ILE A 563 2.49 -7.34 0.10
C ILE A 563 2.87 -8.82 0.29
N LEU A 564 3.96 -9.26 -0.32
CA LEU A 564 4.40 -10.65 -0.26
C LEU A 564 5.10 -11.03 1.07
N SER A 565 5.68 -10.05 1.79
CA SER A 565 6.44 -10.31 3.01
C SER A 565 5.71 -9.79 4.27
N PRO A 566 5.32 -10.67 5.21
CA PRO A 566 4.64 -10.26 6.44
C PRO A 566 5.44 -9.28 7.31
N LEU A 567 6.77 -9.46 7.41
CA LEU A 567 7.64 -8.57 8.19
C LEU A 567 7.68 -7.15 7.60
N LEU A 568 7.85 -7.06 6.27
CA LEU A 568 7.86 -5.77 5.57
C LEU A 568 6.51 -5.08 5.65
N THR A 569 5.40 -5.82 5.63
CA THR A 569 4.04 -5.28 5.88
C THR A 569 3.95 -4.59 7.23
N ILE A 570 4.43 -5.21 8.31
CA ILE A 570 4.35 -4.63 9.67
C ILE A 570 5.21 -3.36 9.77
N ILE A 571 6.45 -3.41 9.26
CA ILE A 571 7.36 -2.25 9.26
C ILE A 571 6.74 -1.10 8.45
N PHE A 572 6.20 -1.40 7.28
CA PHE A 572 5.53 -0.43 6.42
C PHE A 572 4.34 0.24 7.13
N ILE A 573 3.47 -0.55 7.79
CA ILE A 573 2.35 -0.01 8.56
C ILE A 573 2.84 0.89 9.69
N ALA A 574 3.82 0.44 10.48
CA ALA A 574 4.36 1.23 11.58
C ALA A 574 4.92 2.58 11.12
N ILE A 575 5.68 2.61 10.01
CA ILE A 575 6.25 3.83 9.44
C ILE A 575 5.14 4.74 8.89
N THR A 576 4.28 4.23 8.02
CA THR A 576 3.27 5.05 7.33
C THR A 576 2.25 5.64 8.29
N TYR A 577 1.74 4.86 9.25
CA TYR A 577 0.81 5.36 10.26
C TYR A 577 1.45 6.33 11.24
N SER A 578 2.74 6.18 11.55
CA SER A 578 3.50 7.15 12.34
C SER A 578 3.67 8.49 11.60
N PHE A 579 3.59 8.49 10.26
CA PHE A 579 3.79 9.66 9.41
C PHE A 579 2.48 10.34 8.97
N ILE A 580 1.32 9.95 9.53
CA ILE A 580 0.04 10.56 9.17
C ILE A 580 0.05 12.05 9.50
N TRP A 581 0.32 12.43 10.75
CA TRP A 581 0.28 13.83 11.19
C TRP A 581 1.64 14.37 11.61
N LEU A 582 2.62 13.51 11.90
CA LEU A 582 3.96 13.92 12.32
C LEU A 582 4.62 14.96 11.38
N PRO A 583 4.57 14.83 10.04
CA PRO A 583 5.12 15.85 9.16
C PRO A 583 4.39 17.19 9.23
N GLN A 584 3.11 17.20 9.57
CA GLN A 584 2.33 18.43 9.79
C GLN A 584 2.73 19.10 11.10
N ILE A 585 2.90 18.34 12.18
CA ILE A 585 3.36 18.86 13.47
C ILE A 585 4.72 19.55 13.31
N VAL A 586 5.66 18.86 12.64
CA VAL A 586 7.02 19.37 12.37
C VAL A 586 6.98 20.63 11.51
N ARG A 587 6.14 20.68 10.46
CA ARG A 587 6.01 21.88 9.63
C ARG A 587 5.45 23.06 10.41
N SER A 588 4.39 22.83 11.20
CA SER A 588 3.72 23.87 12.00
C SER A 588 4.70 24.51 12.98
N VAL A 589 5.51 23.67 13.64
CA VAL A 589 6.62 24.11 14.50
C VAL A 589 7.65 24.92 13.73
N ARG A 590 8.19 24.39 12.63
CA ARG A 590 9.29 25.04 11.87
C ARG A 590 8.88 26.39 11.29
N ARG A 591 7.61 26.55 10.93
CA ARG A 591 7.08 27.78 10.34
C ARG A 591 6.47 28.73 11.36
N GLY A 592 6.30 28.31 12.61
CA GLY A 592 5.62 29.13 13.62
C GLY A 592 4.18 29.47 13.23
N ARG A 593 3.52 28.65 12.40
CA ARG A 593 2.13 28.84 11.94
C ARG A 593 1.36 27.54 12.06
N SER A 594 0.07 27.64 12.35
CA SER A 594 -0.78 26.46 12.51
C SER A 594 -1.16 25.82 11.16
N SER A 595 -1.69 24.59 11.20
CA SER A 595 -1.72 23.67 10.05
C SER A 595 -2.63 24.09 8.90
N GLY A 596 -3.67 24.88 9.19
CA GLY A 596 -4.70 25.23 8.20
C GLY A 596 -5.64 24.07 7.84
N LEU A 597 -5.53 22.94 8.54
CA LEU A 597 -6.41 21.78 8.39
C LEU A 597 -7.65 21.94 9.26
N THR A 598 -8.80 21.52 8.76
CA THR A 598 -10.04 21.56 9.54
C THR A 598 -10.06 20.46 10.60
N THR A 599 -10.62 20.77 11.76
CA THR A 599 -10.80 19.80 12.86
C THR A 599 -11.62 18.59 12.42
N GLU A 600 -12.68 18.80 11.61
CA GLU A 600 -13.51 17.73 11.04
C GLU A 600 -12.67 16.75 10.20
N TYR A 601 -11.78 17.27 9.34
CA TYR A 601 -10.90 16.44 8.51
C TYR A 601 -9.91 15.66 9.37
N VAL A 602 -9.22 16.32 10.31
CA VAL A 602 -8.21 15.69 11.16
C VAL A 602 -8.81 14.56 12.00
N MET A 603 -9.95 14.82 12.66
CA MET A 603 -10.62 13.80 13.48
C MET A 603 -11.22 12.68 12.63
N GLY A 604 -11.99 13.02 11.60
CA GLY A 604 -12.71 12.03 10.80
C GLY A 604 -11.77 11.10 10.02
N SER A 605 -10.72 11.67 9.39
CA SER A 605 -9.72 10.84 8.70
C SER A 605 -8.93 9.94 9.67
N THR A 606 -8.58 10.45 10.85
CA THR A 606 -7.89 9.66 11.88
C THR A 606 -8.76 8.50 12.36
N LEU A 607 -10.03 8.74 12.69
CA LEU A 607 -10.94 7.71 13.19
C LEU A 607 -11.24 6.63 12.14
N CYS A 608 -11.51 7.02 10.89
CA CYS A 608 -11.77 6.06 9.82
C CYS A 608 -10.53 5.20 9.49
N ARG A 609 -9.34 5.82 9.43
CA ARG A 609 -8.09 5.08 9.18
C ARG A 609 -7.73 4.17 10.35
N LEU A 610 -8.00 4.61 11.58
CA LEU A 610 -7.80 3.81 12.78
C LEU A 610 -8.76 2.60 12.82
N TYR A 611 -10.03 2.79 12.46
CA TYR A 611 -10.99 1.70 12.34
C TYR A 611 -10.51 0.60 11.39
N LEU A 612 -10.03 0.98 10.20
CA LEU A 612 -9.56 0.05 9.17
C LEU A 612 -8.37 -0.79 9.66
N ILE A 613 -7.38 -0.17 10.31
CA ILE A 613 -6.21 -0.92 10.82
C ILE A 613 -6.56 -1.77 12.05
N LEU A 614 -7.36 -1.26 12.98
CA LEU A 614 -7.79 -2.00 14.17
C LEU A 614 -8.65 -3.22 13.80
N TYR A 615 -9.45 -3.14 12.73
CA TYR A 615 -10.22 -4.28 12.25
C TYR A 615 -9.31 -5.47 11.89
N PHE A 616 -8.20 -5.25 11.18
CA PHE A 616 -7.30 -6.35 10.80
C PHE A 616 -6.38 -6.80 11.94
N PHE A 617 -5.88 -5.88 12.77
CA PHE A 617 -4.83 -6.20 13.74
C PHE A 617 -5.33 -6.41 15.17
N ALA A 618 -6.40 -5.73 15.59
CA ALA A 618 -6.95 -5.85 16.94
C ALA A 618 -8.15 -6.82 17.01
N CYS A 619 -8.99 -6.91 15.97
CA CYS A 619 -10.13 -7.83 15.99
C CYS A 619 -9.66 -9.30 15.96
N PRO A 620 -10.05 -10.14 16.93
CA PRO A 620 -9.68 -11.55 16.95
C PRO A 620 -10.39 -12.36 15.85
N LYS A 621 -11.59 -11.92 15.44
CA LYS A 621 -12.41 -12.56 14.40
C LYS A 621 -12.49 -11.67 13.15
N ASN A 622 -11.34 -11.32 12.58
CA ASN A 622 -11.27 -10.58 11.31
C ASN A 622 -11.50 -11.50 10.09
N VAL A 623 -11.78 -10.92 8.91
CA VAL A 623 -11.96 -11.69 7.66
C VAL A 623 -10.77 -12.59 7.34
N LEU A 624 -9.54 -12.11 7.57
CA LEU A 624 -8.31 -12.84 7.22
C LEU A 624 -7.83 -13.83 8.29
N GLU A 625 -8.61 -14.02 9.36
CA GLU A 625 -8.32 -14.85 10.55
C GLU A 625 -6.84 -14.85 10.97
N VAL A 626 -6.27 -13.65 10.96
CA VAL A 626 -4.84 -13.43 11.27
C VAL A 626 -4.50 -13.94 12.67
N GLY A 627 -5.49 -14.17 13.55
CA GLY A 627 -5.34 -14.78 14.87
C GLY A 627 -4.62 -16.14 14.88
N SER A 628 -4.81 -17.01 13.88
CA SER A 628 -4.08 -18.31 13.83
C SER A 628 -2.60 -18.12 13.48
N ARG A 629 -2.31 -17.21 12.53
CA ARG A 629 -0.94 -16.78 12.20
C ARG A 629 -0.29 -15.93 13.28
N ARG A 630 -1.08 -15.24 14.12
CA ARG A 630 -0.63 -14.44 15.28
C ARG A 630 0.02 -15.33 16.34
N LYS A 631 -0.45 -16.57 16.50
CA LYS A 631 0.21 -17.58 17.34
C LYS A 631 1.50 -18.13 16.69
N ALA A 632 1.50 -18.38 15.38
CA ALA A 632 2.68 -18.89 14.65
C ALA A 632 3.82 -17.86 14.55
N PHE A 633 3.53 -16.60 14.19
CA PHE A 633 4.53 -15.53 14.11
C PHE A 633 5.09 -15.15 15.49
N CYS A 634 4.31 -15.36 16.55
CA CYS A 634 4.76 -15.23 17.94
C CYS A 634 5.65 -16.39 18.41
N SER A 635 5.60 -17.56 17.73
CA SER A 635 6.44 -18.72 18.04
C SER A 635 7.82 -18.65 17.37
N LEU A 636 8.02 -17.73 16.41
CA LEU A 636 9.25 -17.65 15.63
C LEU A 636 10.45 -16.98 16.34
N TYR A 637 10.33 -16.57 17.61
CA TYR A 637 11.47 -16.08 18.38
C TYR A 637 11.30 -16.49 19.85
N TYR A 638 12.27 -17.26 20.36
CA TYR A 638 12.42 -17.67 21.76
C TYR A 638 12.79 -16.48 22.67
N ILE A 639 11.99 -15.40 22.60
CA ILE A 639 12.12 -14.21 23.46
C ILE A 639 10.70 -13.78 23.84
N LYS A 640 10.21 -14.34 24.95
CA LYS A 640 8.88 -14.08 25.54
C LYS A 640 8.56 -12.58 25.70
N GLU A 641 9.59 -11.75 25.91
CA GLU A 641 9.50 -10.28 26.03
C GLU A 641 9.12 -9.58 24.70
N LEU A 642 9.61 -10.06 23.55
CA LEU A 642 9.34 -9.44 22.25
C LEU A 642 7.94 -9.79 21.73
N THR A 643 7.46 -10.99 22.08
CA THR A 643 6.13 -11.50 21.73
C THR A 643 4.99 -10.69 22.36
N ASP A 644 5.19 -10.17 23.58
CA ASP A 644 4.22 -9.27 24.23
C ASP A 644 4.25 -7.87 23.62
N ILE A 645 5.42 -7.40 23.14
CA ILE A 645 5.53 -6.17 22.33
C ILE A 645 4.75 -6.35 21.01
N PHE A 646 4.83 -7.51 20.35
CA PHE A 646 4.07 -7.80 19.11
C PHE A 646 2.57 -8.11 19.32
N LYS A 647 2.14 -8.54 20.51
CA LYS A 647 0.70 -8.61 20.84
C LYS A 647 0.12 -7.23 21.13
N ALA A 648 0.95 -6.31 21.65
CA ALA A 648 0.52 -5.01 22.10
C ALA A 648 0.73 -3.89 21.08
N TRP A 649 1.69 -3.94 20.13
CA TRP A 649 2.17 -2.78 19.33
C TRP A 649 1.10 -1.97 18.60
N ILE A 650 -0.02 -2.58 18.22
CA ILE A 650 -1.11 -1.88 17.57
C ILE A 650 -1.79 -0.87 18.51
N TRP A 651 -1.88 -1.17 19.81
CA TRP A 651 -2.45 -0.26 20.82
C TRP A 651 -1.61 0.99 21.09
N PRO A 652 -0.28 0.93 21.35
CA PRO A 652 0.54 2.13 21.45
C PRO A 652 0.66 2.86 20.11
N LEU A 653 0.64 2.18 18.95
CA LEU A 653 0.56 2.86 17.65
C LEU A 653 -0.75 3.64 17.51
N SER A 654 -1.88 3.04 17.88
CA SER A 654 -3.20 3.67 17.89
C SER A 654 -3.23 4.90 18.79
N LEU A 655 -2.70 4.76 20.02
CA LEU A 655 -2.55 5.87 20.96
C LEU A 655 -1.64 6.97 20.40
N PHE A 656 -0.54 6.59 19.75
CA PHE A 656 0.39 7.53 19.13
C PHE A 656 -0.30 8.34 18.02
N ILE A 657 -1.07 7.71 17.13
CA ILE A 657 -1.82 8.41 16.08
C ILE A 657 -2.84 9.39 16.69
N LEU A 658 -3.59 8.95 17.70
CA LEU A 658 -4.55 9.81 18.41
C LEU A 658 -3.86 11.00 19.08
N LEU A 659 -2.70 10.77 19.70
CA LEU A 659 -1.88 11.82 20.27
C LEU A 659 -1.39 12.80 19.21
N GLN A 660 -0.95 12.32 18.03
CA GLN A 660 -0.55 13.21 16.95
C GLN A 660 -1.72 14.08 16.47
N ALA A 661 -2.90 13.50 16.25
CA ALA A 661 -4.10 14.25 15.87
C ALA A 661 -4.45 15.29 16.94
N PHE A 662 -4.41 14.91 18.22
CA PHE A 662 -4.63 15.82 19.34
C PHE A 662 -3.62 16.97 19.36
N VAL A 663 -2.32 16.70 19.12
CA VAL A 663 -1.29 17.74 19.05
C VAL A 663 -1.55 18.69 17.89
N VAL A 664 -1.96 18.22 16.71
CA VAL A 664 -2.32 19.11 15.58
C VAL A 664 -3.46 20.04 15.97
N LEU A 665 -4.51 19.53 16.62
CA LEU A 665 -5.63 20.35 17.10
C LEU A 665 -5.21 21.36 18.19
N LEU A 666 -4.29 20.95 19.06
CA LEU A 666 -3.76 21.81 20.11
C LEU A 666 -2.85 22.92 19.54
N GLN A 667 -2.11 22.63 18.47
CA GLN A 667 -1.32 23.63 17.73
C GLN A 667 -2.18 24.71 17.05
N ASP A 668 -3.42 24.40 16.70
CA ASP A 668 -4.37 25.38 16.14
C ASP A 668 -4.99 26.30 17.22
N THR A 669 -5.07 25.86 18.48
CA THR A 669 -5.70 26.62 19.58
C THR A 669 -4.72 27.32 20.50
N LEU A 670 -3.66 26.62 20.95
CA LEU A 670 -2.63 27.15 21.85
C LEU A 670 -1.40 27.71 21.11
N GLY A 671 -1.36 27.54 19.79
CA GLY A 671 -0.26 27.96 18.94
C GLY A 671 0.75 26.84 18.63
N PRO A 672 1.52 26.98 17.53
CA PRO A 672 2.30 25.89 16.95
C PRO A 672 3.48 25.40 17.79
N THR A 673 3.98 26.22 18.72
CA THR A 673 5.15 25.95 19.57
C THR A 673 4.78 25.77 21.06
N PHE A 674 3.51 25.55 21.40
CA PHE A 674 3.01 25.53 22.78
C PHE A 674 3.75 24.54 23.72
N PHE A 675 4.25 23.43 23.19
CA PHE A 675 4.95 22.39 23.96
C PHE A 675 6.47 22.59 24.01
N MET A 676 7.02 23.61 23.35
CA MET A 676 8.46 23.83 23.28
C MET A 676 8.94 24.90 24.26
N PRO A 677 10.12 24.73 24.88
CA PRO A 677 10.74 25.78 25.67
C PRO A 677 11.00 27.03 24.82
N GLN A 678 10.81 28.22 25.40
CA GLN A 678 10.90 29.50 24.68
C GLN A 678 12.23 29.67 23.92
N THR A 679 13.32 29.09 24.42
CA THR A 679 14.66 29.10 23.80
C THR A 679 14.72 28.45 22.41
N TYR A 680 13.87 27.46 22.14
CA TYR A 680 13.79 26.77 20.84
C TYR A 680 12.61 27.27 19.98
N SER A 681 11.79 28.18 20.51
CA SER A 681 10.49 28.56 19.95
C SER A 681 10.52 29.67 18.90
N ALA A 682 11.66 30.35 18.71
CA ALA A 682 11.77 31.49 17.81
C ALA A 682 12.09 31.03 16.37
N PRO A 683 11.13 31.00 15.42
CA PRO A 683 11.47 30.94 14.01
C PRO A 683 12.28 32.20 13.67
N LYS A 684 13.38 32.04 12.93
CA LYS A 684 14.15 33.16 12.37
C LYS A 684 13.31 33.82 11.26
N THR A 685 12.30 34.60 11.63
CA THR A 685 11.60 35.47 10.69
C THR A 685 12.56 36.59 10.29
N TYR A 686 12.65 36.88 8.99
CA TYR A 686 13.51 37.95 8.51
C TYR A 686 12.96 39.29 8.99
N ASP A 687 13.80 40.06 9.69
CA ASP A 687 13.43 41.40 10.15
C ASP A 687 13.46 42.35 8.96
N TYR A 688 12.28 42.71 8.45
CA TYR A 688 12.10 43.68 7.38
C TYR A 688 12.40 45.12 7.83
N HIS A 689 12.62 45.36 9.11
CA HIS A 689 12.88 46.68 9.70
C HIS A 689 14.24 46.74 10.41
N PRO A 690 15.36 46.42 9.73
CA PRO A 690 16.67 46.54 10.36
C PRO A 690 16.95 48.01 10.69
N PRO A 691 17.65 48.29 11.81
CA PRO A 691 18.05 49.65 12.13
C PRO A 691 19.02 50.16 11.06
N MET A 692 18.58 51.15 10.28
CA MET A 692 19.42 51.80 9.28
C MET A 692 20.08 53.04 9.89
N ALA A 693 21.31 53.35 9.45
CA ALA A 693 21.95 54.61 9.81
C ALA A 693 21.09 55.77 9.27
N LEU A 694 20.76 56.72 10.14
CA LEU A 694 20.02 57.90 9.74
C LEU A 694 20.87 58.73 8.75
N PRO A 695 20.26 59.33 7.72
CA PRO A 695 20.96 60.26 6.84
C PRO A 695 21.61 61.41 7.63
N ASP A 696 22.78 61.88 7.19
CA ASP A 696 23.53 62.96 7.84
C ASP A 696 22.64 64.21 8.02
N THR A 697 22.73 64.84 9.19
CA THR A 697 21.92 66.02 9.54
C THR A 697 22.12 67.23 8.62
N GLU A 698 23.13 67.20 7.75
CA GLU A 698 23.45 68.26 6.78
C GLU A 698 22.84 68.02 5.38
N SER A 699 22.18 66.88 5.13
CA SER A 699 21.51 66.64 3.84
C SER A 699 20.17 67.40 3.74
N PRO A 700 19.90 68.11 2.62
CA PRO A 700 18.67 68.90 2.46
C PRO A 700 17.40 68.04 2.38
N GLU A 701 17.54 66.76 2.00
CA GLU A 701 16.45 65.79 1.97
C GLU A 701 16.78 64.62 2.91
N LYS A 702 15.86 64.31 3.83
CA LYS A 702 15.92 63.13 4.71
C LYS A 702 15.24 61.93 4.07
N SER A 703 15.54 61.68 2.80
CA SER A 703 14.99 60.55 2.06
C SER A 703 15.98 59.37 2.09
N LEU A 704 15.46 58.15 2.22
CA LEU A 704 16.23 56.91 2.10
C LEU A 704 16.27 56.38 0.64
N GLY A 705 15.82 57.19 -0.31
CA GLY A 705 15.57 56.83 -1.71
C GLY A 705 14.08 56.70 -2.05
N ASP A 706 13.79 56.38 -3.32
CA ASP A 706 12.43 56.26 -3.85
C ASP A 706 11.92 54.81 -3.80
N CYS A 707 10.65 54.65 -3.45
CA CYS A 707 10.00 53.34 -3.46
C CYS A 707 9.63 52.94 -4.90
N ALA A 708 10.19 51.83 -5.40
CA ALA A 708 9.89 51.37 -6.77
C ALA A 708 8.45 50.85 -7.00
N ILE A 709 7.60 50.82 -5.97
CA ILE A 709 6.19 50.39 -6.07
C ILE A 709 5.28 51.60 -6.32
N CYS A 710 5.37 52.64 -5.48
CA CYS A 710 4.55 53.85 -5.61
C CYS A 710 5.28 55.03 -6.27
N MET A 711 6.59 54.91 -6.50
CA MET A 711 7.49 55.92 -7.07
C MET A 711 7.66 57.18 -6.22
N ASP A 712 7.27 57.15 -4.94
CA ASP A 712 7.44 58.26 -3.99
C ASP A 712 8.67 58.06 -3.08
N ALA A 713 9.25 59.17 -2.63
CA ALA A 713 10.37 59.18 -1.70
C ALA A 713 10.01 58.60 -0.31
N ILE A 714 10.93 57.86 0.28
CA ILE A 714 10.78 57.30 1.63
C ILE A 714 11.38 58.30 2.63
N LEU A 715 10.52 59.13 3.25
CA LEU A 715 10.92 60.20 4.17
C LEU A 715 10.94 59.73 5.63
N ILE A 716 12.03 60.03 6.36
CA ILE A 716 12.10 59.82 7.82
C ILE A 716 11.79 61.14 8.54
N GLU A 717 10.62 61.26 9.15
CA GLU A 717 10.28 62.43 9.97
C GLU A 717 10.92 62.34 11.38
N PRO A 718 11.57 63.41 11.89
CA PRO A 718 12.02 63.45 13.27
C PRO A 718 10.83 63.62 14.26
N PRO A 719 10.90 63.08 15.48
CA PRO A 719 9.76 62.94 16.40
C PRO A 719 9.29 64.24 17.10
N SER A 720 9.48 65.43 16.49
CA SER A 720 9.20 66.72 17.14
C SER A 720 8.15 67.62 16.46
N SER A 721 7.42 67.16 15.44
CA SER A 721 6.42 68.01 14.74
C SER A 721 5.01 67.43 14.62
N TYR A 722 4.57 66.55 15.52
CA TYR A 722 3.15 66.26 15.68
C TYR A 722 2.51 67.26 16.64
N GLY A 723 2.21 68.44 16.08
CA GLY A 723 1.62 69.56 16.79
C GLY A 723 1.13 70.66 15.85
N ARG A 724 0.56 70.31 14.69
CA ARG A 724 -0.25 71.23 13.89
C ARG A 724 -1.17 70.46 12.96
N SER A 725 -2.42 70.26 13.39
CA SER A 725 -3.50 69.88 12.49
C SER A 725 -3.61 70.91 11.37
N LYS A 726 -3.41 70.48 10.13
CA LYS A 726 -3.86 71.22 8.95
C LYS A 726 -5.34 70.89 8.75
N SER A 727 -6.19 71.76 9.28
CA SER A 727 -7.60 71.84 8.93
C SER A 727 -7.72 72.12 7.42
N PHE A 728 -8.36 71.21 6.69
CA PHE A 728 -8.95 71.50 5.39
C PHE A 728 -10.25 72.25 5.67
N ASP A 729 -10.25 73.56 5.42
CA ASP A 729 -11.45 74.38 5.49
C ASP A 729 -12.06 74.48 4.09
N GLY A 730 -13.29 73.99 3.99
CA GLY A 730 -14.13 73.94 2.80
C GLY A 730 -15.59 74.12 3.23
N ARG A 731 -15.89 75.34 3.71
CA ARG A 731 -17.17 76.07 3.70
C ARG A 731 -18.43 75.25 3.37
N ASP A 732 -19.36 75.14 4.33
CA ASP A 732 -20.77 75.50 4.13
C ASP A 732 -21.55 75.72 5.46
N ASN A 733 -21.94 76.98 5.59
CA ASN A 733 -23.00 77.72 6.29
C ASN A 733 -24.09 77.06 7.19
N TRP A 734 -24.50 77.90 8.18
CA TRP A 734 -25.81 78.07 8.87
C TRP A 734 -26.01 77.57 10.32
N GLY A 735 -26.11 78.56 11.25
CA GLY A 735 -26.97 78.61 12.45
C GLY A 735 -26.74 77.58 13.56
N GLU A 736 -26.88 77.81 14.87
CA GLU A 736 -27.53 78.83 15.68
C GLU A 736 -27.01 78.68 17.14
N LYS A 737 -26.94 79.81 17.85
CA LYS A 737 -27.22 80.05 19.28
C LYS A 737 -26.83 78.99 20.35
N GLY A 738 -25.96 79.43 21.27
CA GLY A 738 -26.43 79.81 22.63
C GLY A 738 -26.06 78.91 23.82
N GLY A 739 -25.51 79.55 24.88
CA GLY A 739 -25.59 79.15 26.30
C GLY A 739 -24.51 78.17 26.79
N SER A 740 -23.46 78.58 27.49
CA SER A 740 -23.34 79.07 28.89
C SER A 740 -23.58 78.04 30.00
N SER A 741 -22.65 78.07 30.97
CA SER A 741 -22.68 77.54 32.35
C SER A 741 -22.22 76.09 32.55
N SER A 742 -21.03 75.85 33.14
CA SER A 742 -20.66 75.90 34.58
C SER A 742 -21.07 74.63 35.34
N SER A 743 -20.10 73.79 35.74
CA SER A 743 -20.09 73.22 37.09
C SER A 743 -18.74 72.60 37.48
N SER A 744 -18.10 73.23 38.47
CA SER A 744 -17.47 72.65 39.67
C SER A 744 -16.72 71.31 39.59
N THR A 745 -15.39 71.43 39.64
CA THR A 745 -14.49 70.89 40.68
C THR A 745 -15.01 69.72 41.55
N MET A 746 -14.40 68.54 41.40
CA MET A 746 -14.08 67.68 42.55
C MET A 746 -12.71 67.01 42.36
N MET A 747 -11.80 67.40 43.24
CA MET A 747 -10.41 67.01 43.31
C MET A 747 -10.29 65.66 44.02
N LYS A 748 -9.89 64.59 43.32
CA LYS A 748 -9.40 63.35 43.93
C LYS A 748 -7.94 63.16 43.54
N ARG A 749 -7.09 63.19 44.57
CA ARG A 749 -5.64 63.00 44.56
C ARG A 749 -5.33 61.50 44.34
N PRO A 750 -4.57 61.07 43.32
CA PRO A 750 -3.95 59.78 43.32
C PRO A 750 -2.50 59.84 43.82
N THR A 751 -2.14 58.74 44.43
CA THR A 751 -0.90 58.35 45.09
C THR A 751 0.31 58.25 44.15
N ARG A 752 1.50 58.17 44.76
CA ARG A 752 2.86 58.15 44.18
C ARG A 752 3.17 56.95 43.24
N LEU A 753 2.36 56.73 42.21
CA LEU A 753 2.61 55.76 41.12
C LEU A 753 2.55 56.40 39.72
N SER A 754 2.42 57.72 39.62
CA SER A 754 2.45 58.47 38.35
C SER A 754 3.84 58.91 37.92
N SER A 755 4.87 58.72 38.75
CA SER A 755 6.25 59.11 38.43
C SER A 755 7.05 58.02 37.69
N MET A 756 6.54 56.79 37.57
CA MET A 756 7.18 55.73 36.76
C MET A 756 6.55 55.53 35.38
N LEU A 757 5.34 56.05 35.14
CA LEU A 757 4.68 55.98 33.83
C LEU A 757 5.25 56.96 32.80
N ASN A 758 5.96 58.01 33.24
CA ASN A 758 6.65 58.93 32.34
C ASN A 758 7.97 58.36 31.76
N ALA A 759 8.47 57.23 32.28
CA ALA A 759 9.64 56.54 31.71
C ALA A 759 9.27 55.50 30.62
N PHE A 760 8.01 55.04 30.56
CA PHE A 760 7.57 54.06 29.56
C PHE A 760 7.15 54.69 28.21
N HIS A 761 6.81 55.99 28.20
CA HIS A 761 6.44 56.68 26.95
C HIS A 761 7.64 57.11 26.08
N LEU A 762 8.87 57.04 26.58
CA LEU A 762 10.07 57.39 25.80
C LEU A 762 10.53 56.25 24.87
N GLY A 763 10.17 54.99 25.17
CA GLY A 763 10.49 53.82 24.34
C GLY A 763 9.56 53.63 23.13
N SER A 764 8.38 54.26 23.13
CA SER A 764 7.37 54.08 22.08
C SER A 764 7.56 54.98 20.85
N ARG A 765 8.45 55.96 20.89
CA ARG A 765 8.73 56.86 19.74
C ARG A 765 9.81 56.35 18.79
N ALA A 766 10.68 55.44 19.24
CA ALA A 766 11.67 54.79 18.38
C ALA A 766 11.07 53.67 17.51
N THR A 767 9.86 53.20 17.84
CA THR A 767 9.12 52.18 17.09
C THR A 767 8.30 52.74 15.92
N GLU A 768 7.84 54.00 15.97
CA GLU A 768 7.09 54.62 14.86
C GLU A 768 7.99 54.90 13.63
N ALA A 769 9.24 55.32 13.83
CA ALA A 769 10.21 55.50 12.74
C ALA A 769 10.60 54.17 12.06
N ARG A 770 10.41 53.02 12.73
CA ARG A 770 10.66 51.68 12.15
C ARG A 770 9.57 51.25 11.18
N GLN A 771 8.36 51.81 11.23
CA GLN A 771 7.20 51.34 10.46
C GLN A 771 7.02 52.03 9.08
N ILE A 772 7.92 52.94 8.68
CA ILE A 772 7.77 53.72 7.44
C ILE A 772 8.44 53.02 6.25
N TYR A 773 9.52 52.26 6.49
CA TYR A 773 10.28 51.58 5.46
C TYR A 773 10.38 50.08 5.73
N SER A 774 10.55 49.30 4.66
CA SER A 774 10.82 47.86 4.71
C SER A 774 12.00 47.55 3.80
N LEU A 775 13.00 46.86 4.33
CA LEU A 775 14.17 46.41 3.59
C LEU A 775 13.99 44.94 3.24
N ALA A 776 14.06 44.59 1.97
CA ALA A 776 14.05 43.20 1.53
C ALA A 776 15.43 42.54 1.70
N PRO A 777 15.54 41.19 1.84
CA PRO A 777 16.83 40.48 1.89
C PRO A 777 17.73 40.69 0.66
N CYS A 778 17.15 41.13 -0.45
CA CYS A 778 17.87 41.55 -1.65
C CYS A 778 18.38 43.00 -1.58
N SER A 779 18.36 43.64 -0.40
CA SER A 779 18.75 45.02 -0.11
C SER A 779 17.97 46.11 -0.85
N HIS A 780 16.79 45.79 -1.38
CA HIS A 780 15.89 46.80 -1.95
C HIS A 780 14.95 47.36 -0.88
N LEU A 781 14.73 48.67 -0.92
CA LEU A 781 13.96 49.42 0.06
C LEU A 781 12.59 49.82 -0.51
N PHE A 782 11.53 49.72 0.30
CA PHE A 782 10.16 50.07 -0.07
C PHE A 782 9.42 50.70 1.11
N HIS A 783 8.33 51.44 0.89
CA HIS A 783 7.40 51.72 1.99
C HIS A 783 6.81 50.41 2.52
N THR A 784 6.65 50.32 3.84
CA THR A 784 6.11 49.13 4.50
C THR A 784 4.74 48.75 3.94
N GLU A 785 3.82 49.71 3.82
CA GLU A 785 2.49 49.46 3.26
C GLU A 785 2.52 48.97 1.80
N CYS A 786 3.45 49.49 1.01
CA CYS A 786 3.58 49.15 -0.40
C CYS A 786 4.10 47.72 -0.56
N LEU A 787 5.10 47.32 0.24
CA LEU A 787 5.63 45.96 0.23
C LEU A 787 4.63 44.94 0.82
N GLU A 788 3.88 45.31 1.86
CA GLU A 788 2.82 44.46 2.43
C GLU A 788 1.72 44.14 1.40
N LYS A 789 1.20 45.17 0.73
CA LYS A 789 0.20 45.01 -0.34
C LYS A 789 0.75 44.16 -1.49
N TRP A 790 2.03 44.29 -1.81
CA TRP A 790 2.68 43.51 -2.86
C TRP A 790 2.87 42.03 -2.47
N LEU A 791 3.38 41.76 -1.26
CA LEU A 791 3.59 40.40 -0.75
C LEU A 791 2.28 39.64 -0.52
N ALA A 792 1.16 40.34 -0.29
CA ALA A 792 -0.17 39.75 -0.30
C ALA A 792 -0.57 39.13 -1.67
N ILE A 793 0.07 39.59 -2.76
CA ILE A 793 -0.21 39.13 -4.13
C ILE A 793 0.90 38.20 -4.64
N LYS A 794 2.17 38.57 -4.47
CA LYS A 794 3.33 37.79 -4.93
C LYS A 794 4.52 37.88 -3.96
N ASN A 795 5.08 36.72 -3.57
CA ASN A 795 6.28 36.62 -2.73
C ASN A 795 7.59 36.80 -3.52
N ILE A 796 7.68 37.83 -4.36
CA ILE A 796 8.90 38.19 -5.11
C ILE A 796 9.18 39.68 -4.99
N CYS A 797 10.45 40.06 -5.02
CA CYS A 797 10.85 41.47 -4.97
C CYS A 797 10.38 42.21 -6.23
N PRO A 798 9.69 43.37 -6.11
CA PRO A 798 9.28 44.16 -7.27
C PRO A 798 10.45 44.61 -8.16
N GLN A 799 11.60 44.91 -7.54
CA GLN A 799 12.77 45.45 -8.23
C GLN A 799 13.60 44.37 -8.94
N CYS A 800 13.95 43.28 -8.24
CA CYS A 800 14.87 42.26 -8.77
C CYS A 800 14.24 40.88 -8.99
N ARG A 801 12.95 40.71 -8.71
CA ARG A 801 12.18 39.47 -8.88
C ARG A 801 12.71 38.26 -8.10
N ARG A 802 13.64 38.46 -7.16
CA ARG A 802 14.11 37.43 -6.23
C ARG A 802 12.97 37.04 -5.26
N PRO A 803 12.82 35.76 -4.89
CA PRO A 803 11.82 35.34 -3.92
C PRO A 803 12.08 35.99 -2.56
N LEU A 804 11.01 36.46 -1.90
CA LEU A 804 11.07 37.11 -0.59
C LEU A 804 10.47 36.19 0.50
N PRO A 805 11.02 36.19 1.73
CA PRO A 805 10.42 35.48 2.86
C PRO A 805 9.01 36.03 3.14
N PRO A 806 8.05 35.21 3.59
CA PRO A 806 6.75 35.73 4.00
C PRO A 806 6.93 36.69 5.20
N LEU A 807 6.15 37.78 5.22
CA LEU A 807 6.01 38.67 6.38
C LEU A 807 5.45 37.91 7.58
#